data_AF-A0A191T4M1-F1
#
_entry.id   AF-A0A191T4M1-F1
#
_cell.length_a   1.000
_cell.length_b   1.000
_cell.length_c   1.000
_cell.angle_alpha   90.00
_cell.angle_beta   90.00
_cell.angle_gamma   90.00
#
_symmetry.space_group_name_H-M   'P 1'
#
loop_
_entity.id
_entity.type
_entity.pdbx_description
1 polymer ?
#
loop_
_entity_poly.entity_id
_entity_poly.type
_entity_poly.pdbx_seq_one_letter_code
_entity_poly.pdbx_strand_id
1 'polypeptide(L)'
;MILNNSNSKVNKLQGEYLSSNLNQVWTVDITTIKNKYYFFFIVDLASRRVIYYDVSRHDYNAAEAKSILLEALKEEDKVIPQRPVQCIHTDSGKIFLSKEWLDCLKVNNIAPSSSNSQTHQNQVSERFNRTFKKLLRDKLNTILNKRNNRTNTLQLIGEATKHNFDNLKPITDELILYYNSEKPHSHINNLTPNAWANQARQLPEQKYIFSSKEGLVTKESSNECLLGIPEEEIKDRIEIIQTNSDALNGYTDLRSKDPSEIVQNIYDLQSQEIIPFVPLSKNDNSEKARLIREYKNNVGSLELIDHIKDHKIDLSKLDLDTQQVYEDLSKQVNSWKETDVRYLETIMLQNQILLSSVNELKLQNNKLLDQNNKLLNKTDVLEAQNQELLDMNHYLVETAEKTQEKERLAFERKEKKKRAIRTQKRDYITPKEFYEIIYNYIHKCETNQYIISRNKIAFIILFFTGLRVSNLLLFTVRNIRELVYDNLGTEVPIIKGGRPNQLISLGEDAQNLLLNHFYDDILVLLRNKNDNDFVFTSESNNLSSLHRVTFTQSLNRILKYASEEFHKKISCHSFRVTFITEGIMNNIPIHVIQKTVGHKNIQSTEHYIRHDLSESELKKIITATNRERANGLIMKMKEDELLKKKTIASFDDSIQNDI
;
A
#
# COMPACT_ATOMS: atom_id res chain seq x y z
N MET A 1 22.57 10.33 -43.02
CA MET A 1 22.35 8.94 -43.48
C MET A 1 23.38 8.09 -42.75
N ILE A 2 23.06 7.24 -41.77
CA ILE A 2 22.07 6.16 -41.78
C ILE A 2 21.38 6.12 -40.41
N LEU A 3 20.06 6.40 -40.40
CA LEU A 3 19.16 6.02 -39.32
C LEU A 3 18.98 4.50 -39.42
N ASN A 4 19.64 3.73 -38.56
CA ASN A 4 19.42 2.29 -38.50
C ASN A 4 18.04 2.00 -37.89
N ASN A 5 17.13 1.62 -38.78
CA ASN A 5 15.85 0.98 -38.52
C ASN A 5 16.03 -0.34 -37.74
N SER A 6 15.97 -0.30 -36.41
CA SER A 6 15.73 -1.49 -35.59
C SER A 6 14.54 -1.28 -34.64
N ASN A 7 13.34 -1.26 -35.22
CA ASN A 7 12.06 -1.51 -34.52
C ASN A 7 11.96 -2.98 -34.04
N SER A 8 13.04 -3.56 -33.51
CA SER A 8 13.07 -4.95 -33.08
C SER A 8 12.67 -5.10 -31.61
N LYS A 9 11.68 -5.96 -31.38
CA LYS A 9 11.20 -6.50 -30.10
C LYS A 9 12.34 -6.98 -29.19
N VAL A 10 12.87 -6.12 -28.34
CA VAL A 10 13.88 -6.54 -27.35
C VAL A 10 13.33 -6.27 -25.96
N ASN A 11 13.18 -7.34 -25.17
CA ASN A 11 12.96 -7.21 -23.73
C ASN A 11 14.25 -6.65 -23.11
N LYS A 12 14.26 -5.35 -22.82
CA LYS A 12 15.41 -4.65 -22.24
C LYS A 12 15.65 -4.99 -20.77
N LEU A 13 14.69 -5.61 -20.08
CA LEU A 13 14.80 -6.00 -18.67
C LEU A 13 15.37 -7.41 -18.48
N GLN A 14 15.38 -8.24 -19.54
CA GLN A 14 15.91 -9.62 -19.56
C GLN A 14 15.49 -10.54 -18.39
N GLY A 15 14.40 -10.21 -17.68
CA GLY A 15 13.92 -10.97 -16.53
C GLY A 15 14.60 -10.64 -15.20
N GLU A 16 15.52 -9.68 -15.15
CA GLU A 16 16.21 -9.30 -13.91
C GLU A 16 15.38 -8.33 -13.06
N TYR A 17 14.57 -7.45 -13.68
CA TYR A 17 13.71 -6.44 -13.01
C TYR A 17 14.43 -5.64 -11.91
N LEU A 18 15.75 -5.46 -12.07
CA LEU A 18 16.59 -4.68 -11.20
C LEU A 18 16.60 -3.24 -11.73
N SER A 19 15.98 -2.34 -10.96
CA SER A 19 16.10 -0.90 -11.14
C SER A 19 16.54 -0.29 -9.80
N SER A 20 17.82 0.07 -9.72
CA SER A 20 18.48 0.90 -8.73
C SER A 20 17.97 2.35 -8.57
N ASN A 21 17.44 3.02 -9.60
CA ASN A 21 17.02 4.42 -9.58
C ASN A 21 15.53 4.60 -9.93
N LEU A 22 14.93 5.62 -9.32
CA LEU A 22 13.56 6.08 -9.60
C LEU A 22 13.41 6.55 -11.05
N ASN A 23 12.24 6.31 -11.64
CA ASN A 23 11.84 6.66 -13.01
C ASN A 23 12.70 6.06 -14.12
N GLN A 24 13.70 5.22 -13.82
CA GLN A 24 14.48 4.60 -14.87
C GLN A 24 13.60 3.65 -15.72
N VAL A 25 12.72 2.90 -15.08
CA VAL A 25 11.79 2.00 -15.76
C VAL A 25 10.42 2.09 -15.13
N TRP A 26 9.41 2.41 -15.93
CA TRP A 26 8.00 2.23 -15.57
C TRP A 26 7.45 0.97 -16.21
N THR A 27 6.73 0.16 -15.43
CA THR A 27 5.99 -1.00 -15.92
C THR A 27 4.53 -0.63 -16.09
N VAL A 28 3.96 -0.96 -17.24
CA VAL A 28 2.57 -0.67 -17.60
C VAL A 28 1.83 -1.97 -17.87
N ASP A 29 0.61 -2.08 -17.34
CA ASP A 29 -0.23 -3.26 -17.54
C ASP A 29 -1.72 -2.91 -17.37
N ILE A 30 -2.59 -3.63 -18.07
CA ILE A 30 -4.04 -3.50 -17.96
C ILE A 30 -4.59 -4.77 -17.33
N THR A 31 -5.33 -4.63 -16.24
CA THR A 31 -5.95 -5.76 -15.55
C THR A 31 -7.46 -5.64 -15.46
N THR A 32 -8.16 -6.77 -15.59
CA THR A 32 -9.63 -6.76 -15.68
C THR A 32 -10.28 -7.52 -14.53
N ILE A 33 -11.50 -7.13 -14.17
CA ILE A 33 -12.43 -7.91 -13.34
C ILE A 33 -13.56 -8.41 -14.25
N LYS A 34 -13.51 -9.70 -14.60
CA LYS A 34 -14.53 -10.39 -15.41
C LYS A 34 -14.88 -9.64 -16.71
N ASN A 35 -13.90 -8.98 -17.32
CA ASN A 35 -14.05 -8.20 -18.58
C ASN A 35 -15.17 -7.15 -18.55
N LYS A 36 -15.47 -6.59 -17.37
CA LYS A 36 -16.47 -5.53 -17.20
C LYS A 36 -15.90 -4.26 -16.59
N TYR A 37 -14.86 -4.40 -15.78
CA TYR A 37 -14.11 -3.28 -15.22
C TYR A 37 -12.64 -3.48 -15.54
N TYR A 38 -12.04 -2.44 -16.10
CA TYR A 38 -10.67 -2.40 -16.61
C TYR A 38 -9.90 -1.41 -15.77
N PHE A 39 -8.68 -1.77 -15.40
CA PHE A 39 -7.80 -0.94 -14.60
C PHE A 39 -6.47 -0.83 -15.32
N PHE A 40 -6.09 0.38 -15.68
CA PHE A 40 -4.82 0.70 -16.29
C PHE A 40 -3.85 1.12 -15.19
N PHE A 41 -2.66 0.54 -15.12
CA PHE A 41 -1.68 0.87 -14.08
C PHE A 41 -0.32 1.20 -14.66
N ILE A 42 0.28 2.27 -14.14
CA ILE A 42 1.66 2.67 -14.38
C ILE A 42 2.41 2.62 -13.05
N VAL A 43 3.42 1.76 -12.98
CA VAL A 43 4.16 1.48 -11.73
C VAL A 43 5.65 1.72 -11.95
N ASP A 44 6.28 2.48 -11.07
CA ASP A 44 7.74 2.65 -11.08
C ASP A 44 8.44 1.38 -10.57
N LEU A 45 9.40 0.88 -11.34
CA LEU A 45 10.03 -0.42 -11.09
C LEU A 45 10.90 -0.41 -9.83
N ALA A 46 11.60 0.69 -9.55
CA ALA A 46 12.53 0.80 -8.42
C ALA A 46 11.79 0.92 -7.08
N SER A 47 10.82 1.84 -7.01
CA SER A 47 10.05 2.11 -5.79
C SER A 47 8.84 1.22 -5.59
N ARG A 48 8.39 0.52 -6.64
CA ARG A 48 7.11 -0.20 -6.68
C ARG A 48 5.90 0.71 -6.54
N ARG A 49 6.08 2.03 -6.63
CA ARG A 49 5.01 3.00 -6.47
C ARG A 49 4.10 3.01 -7.69
N VAL A 50 2.80 3.04 -7.45
CA VAL A 50 1.83 3.35 -8.52
C VAL A 50 1.92 4.83 -8.81
N ILE A 51 2.42 5.16 -10.00
CA ILE A 51 2.60 6.55 -10.46
C ILE A 51 1.27 7.11 -10.93
N TYR A 52 0.56 6.34 -11.75
CA TYR A 52 -0.72 6.72 -12.30
C TYR A 52 -1.59 5.50 -12.54
N TYR A 53 -2.90 5.70 -12.56
CA TYR A 53 -3.86 4.68 -12.91
C TYR A 53 -5.14 5.29 -13.46
N ASP A 54 -5.88 4.47 -14.20
CA ASP A 54 -7.22 4.81 -14.65
C ASP A 54 -8.15 3.60 -14.49
N VAL A 55 -9.47 3.87 -14.46
CA VAL A 55 -10.51 2.84 -14.36
C VAL A 55 -11.55 3.06 -15.46
N SER A 56 -11.90 2.00 -16.18
CA SER A 56 -12.90 2.03 -17.26
C SER A 56 -13.91 0.86 -17.20
N ARG A 57 -15.04 1.02 -17.89
CA ARG A 57 -16.03 -0.05 -18.15
C ARG A 57 -15.84 -0.76 -19.49
N HIS A 58 -14.91 -0.30 -20.31
CA HIS A 58 -14.57 -0.87 -21.61
C HIS A 58 -13.06 -1.10 -21.71
N ASP A 59 -12.68 -1.94 -22.68
CA ASP A 59 -11.27 -2.09 -23.04
C ASP A 59 -10.67 -0.74 -23.43
N TYR A 60 -9.40 -0.53 -23.06
CA TYR A 60 -8.66 0.66 -23.47
C TYR A 60 -8.25 0.57 -24.93
N ASN A 61 -8.33 1.69 -25.64
CA ASN A 61 -7.72 1.83 -26.96
C ASN A 61 -6.36 2.55 -26.90
N ALA A 62 -5.66 2.61 -28.04
CA ALA A 62 -4.33 3.23 -28.11
C ALA A 62 -4.33 4.74 -27.82
N ALA A 63 -5.39 5.45 -28.18
CA ALA A 63 -5.50 6.88 -27.92
C ALA A 63 -5.73 7.16 -26.42
N GLU A 64 -6.57 6.35 -25.76
CA GLU A 64 -6.78 6.43 -24.30
C GLU A 64 -5.50 6.08 -23.54
N ALA A 65 -4.82 4.99 -23.90
CA ALA A 65 -3.55 4.62 -23.31
C ALA A 65 -2.51 5.75 -23.45
N LYS A 66 -2.44 6.38 -24.63
CA LYS A 66 -1.60 7.56 -24.87
C LYS A 66 -1.97 8.73 -23.94
N SER A 67 -3.24 9.07 -23.81
CA SER A 67 -3.69 10.16 -22.93
C SER A 67 -3.33 9.90 -21.47
N ILE A 68 -3.56 8.69 -20.99
CA ILE A 68 -3.21 8.25 -19.63
C ILE A 68 -1.70 8.38 -19.39
N LEU A 69 -0.87 7.96 -20.36
CA LEU A 69 0.58 8.12 -20.25
C LEU A 69 0.99 9.60 -20.18
N LEU A 70 0.41 10.46 -21.02
CA LEU A 70 0.73 11.89 -21.00
C LEU A 70 0.30 12.57 -19.69
N GLU A 71 -0.80 12.12 -19.08
CA GLU A 71 -1.20 12.58 -17.74
C GLU A 71 -0.22 12.10 -16.67
N ALA A 72 0.21 10.84 -16.73
CA ALA A 72 1.20 10.29 -15.81
C ALA A 72 2.54 11.03 -15.85
N LEU A 73 3.00 11.43 -17.05
CA LEU A 73 4.21 12.24 -17.24
C LEU A 73 4.06 13.64 -16.64
N LYS A 74 2.85 14.23 -16.60
CA LYS A 74 2.61 15.52 -15.93
C LYS A 74 2.59 15.39 -14.41
N GLU A 75 2.11 14.26 -13.89
CA GLU A 75 2.10 13.97 -12.45
C GLU A 75 3.49 13.62 -11.92
N GLU A 76 4.40 13.14 -12.78
CA GLU A 76 5.82 12.90 -12.47
C GLU A 76 6.48 14.16 -11.90
N ASP A 77 6.24 15.31 -12.52
CA ASP A 77 6.77 16.62 -12.12
C ASP A 77 6.36 17.03 -10.69
N LYS A 78 5.25 16.52 -10.17
CA LYS A 78 4.71 16.93 -8.87
C LYS A 78 5.13 16.05 -7.70
N VAL A 79 5.54 14.80 -7.95
CA VAL A 79 5.73 13.84 -6.84
C VAL A 79 7.08 13.13 -6.84
N ILE A 80 7.90 13.17 -7.89
CA ILE A 80 9.28 12.67 -7.89
C ILE A 80 10.16 13.60 -8.74
N PRO A 81 10.61 14.74 -8.19
CA PRO A 81 11.46 15.64 -8.95
C PRO A 81 12.86 15.03 -9.01
N GLN A 82 13.32 14.68 -10.22
CA GLN A 82 14.67 15.00 -10.73
C GLN A 82 15.07 14.21 -11.99
N ARG A 83 14.32 13.20 -12.45
CA ARG A 83 14.72 12.42 -13.65
C ARG A 83 13.53 12.05 -14.54
N PRO A 84 13.59 12.36 -15.85
CA PRO A 84 12.56 11.93 -16.79
C PRO A 84 12.58 10.41 -16.95
N VAL A 85 11.40 9.83 -17.17
CA VAL A 85 11.29 8.39 -17.41
C VAL A 85 12.13 7.94 -18.63
N GLN A 86 12.98 6.94 -18.43
CA GLN A 86 13.91 6.50 -19.49
C GLN A 86 13.34 5.36 -20.32
N CYS A 87 12.57 4.46 -19.70
CA CYS A 87 12.06 3.25 -20.34
C CYS A 87 10.66 2.92 -19.85
N ILE A 88 9.79 2.51 -20.77
CA ILE A 88 8.49 1.91 -20.44
C ILE A 88 8.49 0.44 -20.85
N HIS A 89 8.18 -0.43 -19.89
CA HIS A 89 8.05 -1.86 -20.08
C HIS A 89 6.58 -2.28 -20.06
N THR A 90 6.13 -2.97 -21.11
CA THR A 90 4.74 -3.40 -21.31
C THR A 90 4.65 -4.90 -21.59
N ASP A 91 3.46 -5.47 -21.50
CA ASP A 91 3.20 -6.78 -22.07
C ASP A 91 3.14 -6.73 -23.62
N SER A 92 3.04 -7.88 -24.29
CA SER A 92 2.89 -7.93 -25.75
C SER A 92 1.47 -7.57 -26.24
N GLY A 93 0.68 -6.85 -25.44
CA GLY A 93 -0.69 -6.44 -25.76
C GLY A 93 -0.75 -5.57 -27.02
N LYS A 94 -1.79 -5.77 -27.85
CA LYS A 94 -1.95 -5.05 -29.14
C LYS A 94 -1.91 -3.53 -29.01
N ILE A 95 -2.42 -2.99 -27.90
CA ILE A 95 -2.46 -1.55 -27.60
C ILE A 95 -1.04 -0.98 -27.52
N PHE A 96 -0.13 -1.66 -26.82
CA PHE A 96 1.25 -1.23 -26.61
C PHE A 96 2.17 -1.49 -27.82
N LEU A 97 1.64 -2.19 -28.83
CA LEU A 97 2.29 -2.38 -30.13
C LEU A 97 1.75 -1.41 -31.19
N SER A 98 0.75 -0.59 -30.86
CA SER A 98 0.18 0.38 -31.79
C SER A 98 1.19 1.46 -32.18
N LYS A 99 1.03 2.01 -33.37
CA LYS A 99 1.85 3.12 -33.85
C LYS A 99 1.68 4.34 -32.96
N GLU A 100 0.45 4.62 -32.54
CA GLU A 100 0.09 5.74 -31.68
C GLU A 100 0.82 5.71 -30.33
N TRP A 101 0.92 4.53 -29.72
CA TRP A 101 1.67 4.32 -28.47
C TRP A 101 3.17 4.48 -28.67
N LEU A 102 3.74 3.82 -29.69
CA LEU A 102 5.18 3.86 -29.96
C LEU A 102 5.64 5.27 -30.38
N ASP A 103 4.85 6.00 -31.17
CA ASP A 103 5.11 7.39 -31.53
C ASP A 103 5.04 8.30 -30.29
N CYS A 104 4.11 8.04 -29.36
CA CYS A 104 4.04 8.77 -28.09
C CYS A 104 5.33 8.58 -27.26
N LEU A 105 5.80 7.34 -27.12
CA LEU A 105 7.06 7.05 -26.41
C LEU A 105 8.24 7.76 -27.08
N LYS A 106 8.31 7.69 -28.43
CA LYS A 106 9.37 8.31 -29.21
C LYS A 106 9.40 9.83 -29.05
N VAL A 107 8.25 10.51 -29.11
CA VAL A 107 8.15 11.97 -28.96
C VAL A 107 8.60 12.42 -27.57
N ASN A 108 8.36 11.60 -26.54
CA ASN A 108 8.77 11.89 -25.16
C ASN A 108 10.17 11.35 -24.82
N ASN A 109 10.96 10.89 -25.80
CA ASN A 109 12.29 10.30 -25.61
C ASN A 109 12.33 9.08 -24.66
N ILE A 110 11.25 8.30 -24.61
CA ILE A 110 11.12 7.12 -23.75
C ILE A 110 11.42 5.86 -24.57
N ALA A 111 12.33 5.03 -24.07
CA ALA A 111 12.69 3.78 -24.70
C ALA A 111 11.56 2.73 -24.54
N PRO A 112 11.03 2.13 -25.63
CA PRO A 112 10.09 1.03 -25.51
C PRO A 112 10.81 -0.26 -25.09
N SER A 113 10.14 -1.06 -24.26
CA SER A 113 10.51 -2.41 -23.85
C SER A 113 9.25 -3.26 -23.72
N SER A 114 9.27 -4.51 -24.18
CA SER A 114 8.11 -5.40 -24.12
C SER A 114 8.50 -6.83 -23.76
N SER A 115 7.60 -7.58 -23.14
CA SER A 115 7.76 -9.03 -22.98
C SER A 115 7.75 -9.77 -24.31
N ASN A 116 8.46 -10.91 -24.38
CA ASN A 116 8.34 -11.86 -25.48
C ASN A 116 7.18 -12.84 -25.19
N SER A 117 6.42 -13.19 -26.23
CA SER A 117 5.18 -13.99 -26.18
C SER A 117 5.30 -15.41 -25.59
N GLN A 118 6.50 -15.84 -25.17
CA GLN A 118 6.78 -17.19 -24.67
C GLN A 118 7.08 -17.26 -23.17
N THR A 119 7.14 -16.13 -22.43
CA THR A 119 7.57 -16.13 -21.02
C THR A 119 6.90 -15.03 -20.19
N HIS A 120 6.50 -15.33 -18.94
CA HIS A 120 5.94 -14.40 -17.96
C HIS A 120 6.94 -13.28 -17.59
N GLN A 121 7.04 -12.26 -18.46
CA GLN A 121 8.08 -11.24 -18.44
C GLN A 121 7.60 -9.84 -17.99
N ASN A 122 6.40 -9.72 -17.38
CA ASN A 122 5.98 -8.52 -16.63
C ASN A 122 5.61 -8.85 -15.16
N GLN A 123 6.54 -9.49 -14.44
CA GLN A 123 6.28 -10.07 -13.11
C GLN A 123 5.89 -9.05 -12.04
N VAL A 124 6.31 -7.80 -12.20
CA VAL A 124 6.08 -6.72 -11.22
C VAL A 124 4.64 -6.26 -11.31
N SER A 125 4.18 -5.90 -12.51
CA SER A 125 2.78 -5.57 -12.74
C SER A 125 1.86 -6.75 -12.42
N GLU A 126 2.26 -7.99 -12.75
CA GLU A 126 1.44 -9.17 -12.39
C GLU A 126 1.28 -9.34 -10.87
N ARG A 127 2.37 -9.16 -10.10
CA ARG A 127 2.32 -9.21 -8.63
C ARG A 127 1.51 -8.05 -8.05
N PHE A 128 1.67 -6.85 -8.61
CA PHE A 128 0.87 -5.68 -8.24
C PHE A 128 -0.61 -5.94 -8.48
N ASN A 129 -1.00 -6.34 -9.70
CA ASN A 129 -2.37 -6.63 -10.08
C ASN A 129 -3.04 -7.65 -9.15
N ARG A 130 -2.33 -8.72 -8.79
CA ARG A 130 -2.84 -9.70 -7.83
C ARG A 130 -3.08 -9.07 -6.45
N THR A 131 -2.19 -8.20 -6.01
CA THR A 131 -2.30 -7.49 -4.74
C THR A 131 -3.48 -6.52 -4.78
N PHE A 132 -3.60 -5.71 -5.83
CA PHE A 132 -4.70 -4.78 -6.03
C PHE A 132 -6.06 -5.50 -6.04
N LYS A 133 -6.23 -6.57 -6.83
CA LYS A 133 -7.49 -7.32 -6.88
C LYS A 133 -7.89 -7.89 -5.53
N LYS A 134 -6.92 -8.28 -4.70
CA LYS A 134 -7.17 -8.72 -3.33
C LYS A 134 -7.62 -7.56 -2.45
N LEU A 135 -6.89 -6.45 -2.45
CA LEU A 135 -7.22 -5.25 -1.66
C LEU A 135 -8.61 -4.70 -2.02
N LEU A 136 -8.92 -4.64 -3.32
CA LEU A 136 -10.25 -4.27 -3.81
C LEU A 136 -11.33 -5.18 -3.25
N ARG A 137 -11.17 -6.50 -3.35
CA ARG A 137 -12.14 -7.46 -2.81
C ARG A 137 -12.32 -7.31 -1.31
N ASP A 138 -11.23 -7.16 -0.56
CA ASP A 138 -11.26 -7.00 0.89
C ASP A 138 -12.00 -5.70 1.28
N LYS A 139 -11.68 -4.57 0.63
CA LYS A 139 -12.36 -3.28 0.84
C LYS A 139 -13.85 -3.34 0.52
N LEU A 140 -14.23 -3.97 -0.60
CA LEU A 140 -15.63 -4.14 -0.98
C LEU A 140 -16.40 -4.99 0.04
N ASN A 141 -15.78 -6.05 0.58
CA ASN A 141 -16.38 -6.83 1.66
C ASN A 141 -16.56 -6.01 2.93
N THR A 142 -15.61 -5.14 3.26
CA THR A 142 -15.72 -4.21 4.40
C THR A 142 -16.87 -3.21 4.21
N ILE A 143 -16.97 -2.57 3.04
CA ILE A 143 -18.07 -1.63 2.72
C ILE A 143 -19.44 -2.33 2.85
N LEU A 144 -19.52 -3.59 2.42
CA LEU A 144 -20.76 -4.37 2.43
C LEU A 144 -20.99 -5.19 3.71
N ASN A 145 -20.10 -5.10 4.70
CA ASN A 145 -20.13 -5.91 5.93
C ASN A 145 -20.25 -7.43 5.68
N LYS A 146 -19.63 -7.94 4.60
CA LYS A 146 -19.68 -9.37 4.21
C LYS A 146 -18.50 -10.15 4.81
N ARG A 147 -18.82 -11.21 5.57
CA ARG A 147 -17.81 -12.11 6.20
C ARG A 147 -17.39 -13.30 5.33
N ASN A 148 -18.10 -13.59 4.23
CA ASN A 148 -17.96 -14.82 3.45
C ASN A 148 -17.30 -14.58 2.07
N ASN A 149 -16.29 -15.39 1.75
CA ASN A 149 -15.55 -15.31 0.48
C ASN A 149 -16.25 -15.94 -0.74
N ARG A 150 -17.54 -16.26 -0.68
CA ARG A 150 -18.27 -16.93 -1.77
C ARG A 150 -18.76 -15.97 -2.86
N THR A 151 -19.01 -14.71 -2.54
CA THR A 151 -19.49 -13.71 -3.51
C THR A 151 -18.41 -13.39 -4.54
N ASN A 152 -18.75 -13.37 -5.82
CA ASN A 152 -17.77 -12.99 -6.85
C ASN A 152 -17.47 -11.48 -6.79
N THR A 153 -16.26 -11.05 -7.18
CA THR A 153 -15.84 -9.64 -7.06
C THR A 153 -16.69 -8.70 -7.93
N LEU A 154 -17.19 -9.19 -9.07
CA LEU A 154 -18.04 -8.40 -9.96
C LEU A 154 -19.35 -7.95 -9.27
N GLN A 155 -19.97 -8.87 -8.53
CA GLN A 155 -21.17 -8.60 -7.75
C GLN A 155 -20.87 -7.66 -6.58
N LEU A 156 -19.75 -7.87 -5.88
CA LEU A 156 -19.33 -6.97 -4.80
C LEU A 156 -19.13 -5.53 -5.30
N ILE A 157 -18.52 -5.34 -6.47
CA ILE A 157 -18.39 -4.02 -7.10
C ILE A 157 -19.78 -3.44 -7.36
N GLY A 158 -20.67 -4.18 -8.02
CA GLY A 158 -22.02 -3.71 -8.32
C GLY A 158 -22.78 -3.23 -7.07
N GLU A 159 -22.77 -4.02 -6.00
CA GLU A 159 -23.46 -3.69 -4.75
C GLU A 159 -22.81 -2.50 -4.02
N ALA A 160 -21.48 -2.52 -3.83
CA ALA A 160 -20.77 -1.46 -3.10
C ALA A 160 -20.83 -0.11 -3.80
N THR A 161 -20.85 -0.11 -5.13
CA THR A 161 -20.95 1.10 -5.95
C THR A 161 -22.39 1.58 -6.13
N LYS A 162 -23.38 0.88 -5.55
CA LYS A 162 -24.82 1.11 -5.81
C LYS A 162 -25.13 1.09 -7.31
N HIS A 163 -24.43 0.25 -8.06
CA HIS A 163 -24.46 0.13 -9.52
C HIS A 163 -24.07 1.40 -10.30
N ASN A 164 -23.57 2.44 -9.64
CA ASN A 164 -23.00 3.62 -10.28
C ASN A 164 -21.48 3.47 -10.42
N PHE A 165 -20.99 3.42 -11.66
CA PHE A 165 -19.57 3.24 -11.95
C PHE A 165 -18.68 4.33 -11.34
N ASP A 166 -19.15 5.58 -11.27
CA ASP A 166 -18.36 6.71 -10.77
C ASP A 166 -17.93 6.50 -9.32
N ASN A 167 -18.69 5.71 -8.55
CA ASN A 167 -18.36 5.36 -7.18
C ASN A 167 -17.19 4.36 -7.06
N LEU A 168 -16.74 3.74 -8.15
CA LEU A 168 -15.58 2.84 -8.15
C LEU A 168 -14.26 3.61 -8.10
N LYS A 169 -14.23 4.84 -8.65
CA LYS A 169 -13.02 5.66 -8.68
C LYS A 169 -12.57 6.07 -7.27
N PRO A 170 -13.41 6.64 -6.38
CA PRO A 170 -13.01 6.94 -5.00
C PRO A 170 -12.52 5.72 -4.21
N ILE A 171 -13.14 4.55 -4.41
CA ILE A 171 -12.70 3.29 -3.78
C ILE A 171 -11.29 2.92 -4.27
N THR A 172 -11.05 3.09 -5.57
CA THR A 172 -9.73 2.82 -6.17
C THR A 172 -8.70 3.83 -5.66
N ASP A 173 -9.05 5.11 -5.57
CA ASP A 173 -8.21 6.18 -5.05
C ASP A 173 -7.72 5.88 -3.62
N GLU A 174 -8.62 5.47 -2.74
CA GLU A 174 -8.29 5.07 -1.37
C GLU A 174 -7.32 3.86 -1.35
N LEU A 175 -7.54 2.88 -2.22
CA LEU A 175 -6.70 1.69 -2.28
C LEU A 175 -5.29 1.98 -2.80
N ILE A 176 -5.16 2.88 -3.78
CA ILE A 176 -3.86 3.28 -4.31
C ILE A 176 -3.12 4.16 -3.29
N LEU A 177 -3.81 5.05 -2.58
CA LEU A 177 -3.24 5.81 -1.48
C LEU A 177 -2.72 4.86 -0.38
N TYR A 178 -3.54 3.90 0.06
CA TYR A 178 -3.13 2.88 1.02
C TYR A 178 -1.92 2.07 0.54
N TYR A 179 -1.93 1.64 -0.74
CA TYR A 179 -0.83 0.88 -1.32
C TYR A 179 0.49 1.67 -1.32
N ASN A 180 0.46 2.94 -1.74
CA ASN A 180 1.65 3.78 -1.87
C ASN A 180 2.15 4.31 -0.53
N SER A 181 1.26 4.62 0.41
CA SER A 181 1.60 5.36 1.64
C SER A 181 1.66 4.50 2.90
N GLU A 182 0.90 3.41 2.99
CA GLU A 182 0.74 2.65 4.24
C GLU A 182 1.18 1.18 4.15
N LYS A 183 1.08 0.57 2.97
CA LYS A 183 1.38 -0.86 2.81
C LYS A 183 2.91 -1.08 2.75
N PRO A 184 3.50 -1.91 3.63
CA PRO A 184 4.92 -2.24 3.55
C PRO A 184 5.20 -3.34 2.51
N HIS A 185 6.30 -3.19 1.76
CA HIS A 185 6.70 -4.12 0.70
C HIS A 185 8.05 -4.77 1.00
N SER A 186 8.08 -6.09 1.07
CA SER A 186 9.30 -6.86 1.38
C SER A 186 10.44 -6.66 0.37
N HIS A 187 10.13 -6.22 -0.84
CA HIS A 187 11.12 -5.99 -1.89
C HIS A 187 11.90 -4.67 -1.71
N ILE A 188 11.34 -3.72 -0.94
CA ILE A 188 11.96 -2.43 -0.61
C ILE A 188 12.16 -2.36 0.92
N ASN A 189 12.74 -3.41 1.50
CA ASN A 189 13.08 -3.50 2.93
C ASN A 189 11.90 -3.30 3.90
N ASN A 190 10.68 -3.67 3.50
CA ASN A 190 9.43 -3.46 4.23
C ASN A 190 9.05 -1.99 4.43
N LEU A 191 9.58 -1.09 3.60
CA LEU A 191 9.11 0.29 3.50
C LEU A 191 7.87 0.35 2.59
N THR A 192 7.14 1.45 2.68
CA THR A 192 6.07 1.78 1.73
C THR A 192 6.69 2.35 0.46
N PRO A 193 6.03 2.26 -0.70
CA PRO A 193 6.56 2.82 -1.94
C PRO A 193 6.95 4.30 -1.83
N ASN A 194 6.14 5.10 -1.13
CA ASN A 194 6.46 6.52 -0.87
C ASN A 194 7.66 6.69 0.07
N ALA A 195 7.74 5.92 1.16
CA ALA A 195 8.88 5.99 2.08
C ALA A 195 10.20 5.62 1.38
N TRP A 196 10.20 4.55 0.57
CA TRP A 196 11.35 4.18 -0.22
C TRP A 196 11.70 5.22 -1.28
N ALA A 197 10.72 5.75 -2.01
CA ALA A 197 10.96 6.81 -2.98
C ALA A 197 11.57 8.05 -2.34
N ASN A 198 11.19 8.40 -1.12
CA ASN A 198 11.78 9.53 -0.39
C ASN A 198 13.21 9.25 0.06
N GLN A 199 13.53 8.04 0.51
CA GLN A 199 14.90 7.64 0.85
C GLN A 199 15.80 7.57 -0.39
N ALA A 200 15.30 6.98 -1.48
CA ALA A 200 16.04 6.82 -2.73
C ALA A 200 16.41 8.16 -3.39
N ARG A 201 15.67 9.26 -3.10
CA ARG A 201 16.04 10.62 -3.53
C ARG A 201 17.34 11.12 -2.91
N GLN A 202 17.72 10.62 -1.74
CA GLN A 202 18.90 11.08 -1.00
C GLN A 202 20.15 10.26 -1.35
N LEU A 203 20.02 9.20 -2.15
CA LEU A 203 21.15 8.36 -2.53
C LEU A 203 21.86 8.92 -3.77
N PRO A 204 23.21 8.92 -3.80
CA PRO A 204 23.97 9.35 -4.96
C PRO A 204 23.71 8.46 -6.17
N GLU A 205 23.88 9.04 -7.37
CA GLU A 205 23.63 8.35 -8.64
C GLU A 205 24.39 7.04 -8.75
N GLN A 206 23.66 5.93 -8.77
CA GLN A 206 24.19 4.68 -9.28
C GLN A 206 24.11 4.74 -10.81
N LYS A 207 25.27 4.89 -11.47
CA LYS A 207 25.41 4.75 -12.93
C LYS A 207 24.90 3.36 -13.34
N TYR A 208 23.97 3.30 -14.27
CA TYR A 208 23.60 2.02 -14.88
C TYR A 208 24.45 1.69 -16.07
N ILE A 209 24.92 0.45 -16.07
CA ILE A 209 25.34 -0.27 -17.26
C ILE A 209 24.19 -1.21 -17.61
N PHE A 210 23.54 -1.01 -18.76
CA PHE A 210 22.78 -2.08 -19.40
C PHE A 210 23.81 -3.01 -20.07
N SER A 211 24.40 -3.97 -19.33
CA SER A 211 25.42 -4.84 -19.94
C SER A 211 24.79 -6.06 -20.59
N SER A 212 24.85 -6.11 -21.92
CA SER A 212 25.23 -7.34 -22.61
C SER A 212 26.59 -7.77 -22.05
N LYS A 213 26.66 -8.96 -21.45
CA LYS A 213 27.88 -9.70 -21.09
C LYS A 213 29.20 -8.96 -21.37
N GLU A 214 29.76 -8.33 -20.34
CA GLU A 214 31.19 -8.31 -20.01
C GLU A 214 31.41 -7.47 -18.73
N GLY A 215 32.06 -8.06 -17.72
CA GLY A 215 32.62 -7.32 -16.59
C GLY A 215 31.85 -7.39 -15.26
N LEU A 216 32.19 -8.39 -14.43
CA LEU A 216 31.92 -8.43 -12.99
C LEU A 216 33.24 -8.12 -12.26
N VAL A 217 33.39 -6.97 -11.60
CA VAL A 217 34.43 -6.61 -10.59
C VAL A 217 33.89 -5.37 -9.84
N THR A 218 33.83 -5.21 -8.52
CA THR A 218 34.03 -6.06 -7.33
C THR A 218 33.23 -5.44 -6.18
N LYS A 219 32.92 -6.27 -5.19
CA LYS A 219 32.65 -5.88 -3.81
C LYS A 219 34.00 -5.54 -3.18
N GLU A 220 34.19 -4.32 -2.70
CA GLU A 220 35.18 -4.04 -1.65
C GLU A 220 34.56 -3.17 -0.55
N SER A 221 35.09 -3.42 0.63
CA SER A 221 34.68 -3.02 1.97
C SER A 221 34.78 -1.52 2.25
N SER A 222 33.72 -0.99 2.86
CA SER A 222 33.77 0.10 3.86
C SER A 222 32.42 0.09 4.58
N ASN A 223 32.23 -0.69 5.65
CA ASN A 223 32.44 -0.22 7.01
C ASN A 223 33.21 1.11 7.09
N GLU A 224 32.48 2.21 6.96
CA GLU A 224 32.68 3.49 7.66
C GLU A 224 31.56 4.46 7.20
N CYS A 225 31.22 5.42 8.06
CA CYS A 225 30.19 6.45 7.90
C CYS A 225 28.75 6.09 8.32
N LEU A 226 28.60 5.68 9.57
CA LEU A 226 27.68 6.36 10.49
C LEU A 226 28.54 7.31 11.32
N LEU A 227 28.29 8.62 11.26
CA LEU A 227 28.35 9.59 12.37
C LEU A 227 28.34 11.04 11.85
N GLY A 228 27.39 11.84 12.36
CA GLY A 228 27.57 13.27 12.61
C GLY A 228 27.22 14.24 11.48
N ILE A 229 26.05 14.88 11.58
CA ILE A 229 25.91 16.27 11.12
C ILE A 229 26.69 17.12 12.14
N PRO A 230 27.63 17.99 11.74
CA PRO A 230 28.38 18.83 12.68
C PRO A 230 27.45 19.75 13.46
N GLU A 231 27.68 19.85 14.77
CA GLU A 231 26.90 20.65 15.74
C GLU A 231 26.86 22.15 15.39
N GLU A 232 27.80 22.64 14.56
CA GLU A 232 27.84 24.02 14.06
C GLU A 232 26.75 24.31 13.01
N GLU A 233 26.38 23.34 12.18
CA GLU A 233 25.38 23.52 11.11
C GLU A 233 23.94 23.55 11.66
N ILE A 234 23.73 23.06 12.88
CA ILE A 234 22.47 23.14 13.63
C ILE A 234 22.36 24.49 14.35
N LYS A 235 23.47 25.08 14.82
CA LYS A 235 23.49 26.40 15.45
C LYS A 235 23.15 27.52 14.46
N ASP A 236 23.72 27.49 13.26
CA ASP A 236 23.46 28.49 12.21
C ASP A 236 21.98 28.51 11.78
N ARG A 237 21.31 27.34 11.78
CA ARG A 237 19.88 27.24 11.45
C ARG A 237 18.95 27.69 12.58
N ILE A 238 19.38 27.56 13.84
CA ILE A 238 18.64 28.04 15.01
C ILE A 238 18.79 29.57 15.14
N GLU A 239 19.95 30.13 14.83
CA GLU A 239 20.22 31.57 14.89
C GLU A 239 19.39 32.36 13.85
N ILE A 240 19.21 31.80 12.64
CA ILE A 240 18.35 32.38 11.58
C ILE A 240 16.84 32.33 11.95
N ILE A 241 16.42 31.35 12.76
CA ILE A 241 15.03 31.26 13.24
C ILE A 241 14.80 32.24 14.40
N GLN A 242 15.82 32.51 15.23
CA GLN A 242 15.77 33.51 16.30
C GLN A 242 15.81 34.95 15.78
N THR A 243 16.58 35.25 14.72
CA THR A 243 16.62 36.61 14.14
C THR A 243 15.27 37.04 13.53
N ASN A 244 14.48 36.08 13.03
CA ASN A 244 13.14 36.35 12.50
C ASN A 244 12.05 36.50 13.59
N SER A 245 12.30 35.98 14.80
CA SER A 245 11.41 36.19 15.96
C SER A 245 11.60 37.58 16.57
N ASP A 246 12.83 38.12 16.56
CA ASP A 246 13.12 39.43 17.16
C ASP A 246 12.62 40.60 16.30
N ALA A 247 12.48 40.41 14.98
CA ALA A 247 11.85 41.38 14.08
C ALA A 247 10.33 41.52 14.29
N LEU A 248 9.66 40.52 14.90
CA LEU A 248 8.22 40.57 15.20
C LEU A 248 7.91 41.16 16.60
N ASN A 249 8.87 41.16 17.53
CA ASN A 249 8.71 41.69 18.89
C ASN A 249 8.86 43.23 18.98
N GLY A 250 9.25 43.90 17.90
CA GLY A 250 9.33 45.37 17.82
C GLY A 250 7.98 46.09 17.65
N TYR A 251 6.86 45.37 17.56
CA TYR A 251 5.52 45.95 17.34
C TYR A 251 4.55 45.80 18.52
N THR A 252 5.00 45.26 19.66
CA THR A 252 4.17 44.99 20.84
C THR A 252 4.36 45.95 22.02
N ASP A 253 4.81 47.18 21.78
CA ASP A 253 5.02 48.18 22.86
C ASP A 253 4.15 49.46 22.74
N LEU A 254 2.93 49.32 22.22
CA LEU A 254 1.94 50.42 22.17
C LEU A 254 0.60 50.09 22.86
N ARG A 255 0.52 49.02 23.66
CA ARG A 255 -0.71 48.60 24.35
C ARG A 255 -0.66 48.64 25.88
N SER A 256 0.33 49.29 26.49
CA SER A 256 0.48 49.36 27.95
C SER A 256 0.18 50.73 28.58
N LYS A 257 -0.42 51.69 27.86
CA LYS A 257 -0.85 52.96 28.48
C LYS A 257 -2.26 52.86 29.04
N ASP A 258 -2.33 52.83 30.36
CA ASP A 258 -3.54 52.89 31.19
C ASP A 258 -4.44 54.07 30.74
N PRO A 259 -5.74 53.86 30.48
CA PRO A 259 -6.69 54.94 30.14
C PRO A 259 -6.66 56.12 31.13
N SER A 260 -6.24 55.87 32.37
CA SER A 260 -6.07 56.86 33.43
C SER A 260 -4.99 57.91 33.11
N GLU A 261 -3.95 57.54 32.37
CA GLU A 261 -2.82 58.42 32.02
C GLU A 261 -3.16 59.39 30.88
N ILE A 262 -4.12 59.03 30.02
CA ILE A 262 -4.64 59.91 28.97
C ILE A 262 -5.60 60.95 29.57
N VAL A 263 -6.41 60.57 30.56
CA VAL A 263 -7.26 61.50 31.32
C VAL A 263 -6.42 62.49 32.12
N GLN A 264 -5.31 62.04 32.70
CA GLN A 264 -4.39 62.90 33.45
C GLN A 264 -3.68 63.91 32.52
N ASN A 265 -3.24 63.49 31.33
CA ASN A 265 -2.65 64.41 30.34
C ASN A 265 -3.64 65.45 29.77
N ILE A 266 -4.94 65.14 29.73
CA ILE A 266 -5.99 66.12 29.39
C ILE A 266 -6.21 67.12 30.55
N TYR A 267 -6.12 66.66 31.80
CA TYR A 267 -6.14 67.52 32.99
C TYR A 267 -4.89 68.42 33.08
N ASP A 268 -3.73 67.92 32.68
CA ASP A 268 -2.46 68.65 32.71
C ASP A 268 -2.31 69.68 31.57
N LEU A 269 -3.05 69.49 30.46
CA LEU A 269 -3.19 70.52 29.41
C LEU A 269 -4.18 71.64 29.80
N GLN A 270 -5.04 71.41 30.81
CA GLN A 270 -5.91 72.46 31.38
C GLN A 270 -5.22 73.31 32.45
N SER A 271 -4.01 72.93 32.89
CA SER A 271 -3.31 73.58 34.01
C SER A 271 -2.11 74.46 33.59
N GLN A 272 -1.89 74.71 32.29
CA GLN A 272 -1.01 75.79 31.84
C GLN A 272 -1.80 77.09 31.64
N GLU A 273 -1.60 78.03 32.56
CA GLU A 273 -2.02 79.44 32.58
C GLU A 273 -3.10 79.87 31.58
N ILE A 274 -4.34 79.49 31.86
CA ILE A 274 -5.50 80.29 31.47
C ILE A 274 -5.99 80.99 32.73
N ILE A 275 -6.02 82.33 32.66
CA ILE A 275 -6.57 83.24 33.68
C ILE A 275 -7.90 82.65 34.22
N PRO A 276 -8.08 82.54 35.55
CA PRO A 276 -9.14 81.72 36.13
C PRO A 276 -10.54 82.23 35.75
N PHE A 277 -11.36 81.31 35.26
CA PHE A 277 -12.81 81.47 35.14
C PHE A 277 -13.39 81.57 36.55
N VAL A 278 -13.76 82.77 36.99
CA VAL A 278 -14.60 82.96 38.19
C VAL A 278 -16.01 82.50 37.82
N PRO A 279 -16.56 81.45 38.47
CA PRO A 279 -17.94 81.08 38.23
C PRO A 279 -18.83 82.18 38.83
N LEU A 280 -19.57 82.91 37.99
CA LEU A 280 -20.67 83.74 38.46
C LEU A 280 -21.62 82.83 39.24
N SER A 281 -21.73 83.12 40.54
CA SER A 281 -22.57 82.36 41.47
C SER A 281 -24.01 82.26 40.95
N LYS A 282 -24.68 81.15 41.28
CA LYS A 282 -26.05 80.78 40.85
C LYS A 282 -27.17 81.80 41.17
N ASN A 283 -26.86 82.99 41.69
CA ASN A 283 -27.83 84.01 42.08
C ASN A 283 -27.71 85.34 41.34
N ASP A 284 -26.94 85.46 40.26
CA ASP A 284 -26.88 86.72 39.53
C ASP A 284 -28.03 86.85 38.51
N ASN A 285 -29.11 87.50 38.96
CA ASN A 285 -30.33 87.80 38.22
C ASN A 285 -30.13 89.00 37.27
N SER A 286 -28.95 89.12 36.64
CA SER A 286 -28.63 90.23 35.76
C SER A 286 -29.11 89.95 34.33
N GLU A 287 -29.65 90.97 33.68
CA GLU A 287 -30.08 91.00 32.27
C GLU A 287 -29.06 90.36 31.31
N LYS A 288 -27.77 90.38 31.67
CA LYS A 288 -26.65 89.70 30.99
C LYS A 288 -26.83 88.18 30.87
N ALA A 289 -27.31 87.48 31.90
CA ALA A 289 -27.47 86.02 31.86
C ALA A 289 -28.63 85.58 30.95
N ARG A 290 -29.68 86.42 30.83
CA ARG A 290 -30.80 86.23 29.90
C ARG A 290 -30.38 86.47 28.45
N LEU A 291 -29.66 87.56 28.19
CA LEU A 291 -29.14 87.89 26.85
C LEU A 291 -28.20 86.81 26.30
N ILE A 292 -27.33 86.23 27.13
CA ILE A 292 -26.43 85.12 26.74
C ILE A 292 -27.20 83.85 26.37
N ARG A 293 -28.38 83.60 26.99
CA ARG A 293 -29.26 82.48 26.61
C ARG A 293 -30.00 82.71 25.30
N GLU A 294 -30.51 83.92 25.05
CA GLU A 294 -31.15 84.26 23.77
C GLU A 294 -30.14 84.24 22.61
N TYR A 295 -28.89 84.68 22.85
CA TYR A 295 -27.82 84.68 21.84
C TYR A 295 -27.38 83.27 21.40
N LYS A 296 -27.44 82.28 22.30
CA LYS A 296 -27.07 80.89 21.99
C LYS A 296 -28.05 80.19 21.05
N ASN A 297 -29.28 80.70 20.92
CA ASN A 297 -30.37 80.05 20.19
C ASN A 297 -30.64 80.65 18.79
N ASN A 298 -30.12 81.84 18.46
CA ASN A 298 -30.39 82.50 17.18
C ASN A 298 -29.07 82.88 16.48
N VAL A 299 -28.62 82.04 15.55
CA VAL A 299 -27.43 82.27 14.70
C VAL A 299 -27.64 83.40 13.67
N GLY A 300 -28.89 83.86 13.45
CA GLY A 300 -29.24 84.90 12.47
C GLY A 300 -29.06 86.36 12.90
N SER A 301 -28.53 86.64 14.09
CA SER A 301 -28.40 88.01 14.63
C SER A 301 -27.12 88.75 14.20
N LEU A 302 -26.12 88.06 13.64
CA LEU A 302 -24.84 88.66 13.20
C LEU A 302 -25.00 89.51 11.92
N GLU A 303 -25.78 89.05 10.94
CA GLU A 303 -26.06 89.83 9.72
C GLU A 303 -26.80 91.14 10.02
N LEU A 304 -27.62 91.16 11.08
CA LEU A 304 -28.37 92.33 11.53
C LEU A 304 -27.45 93.36 12.21
N ILE A 305 -26.48 92.91 13.01
CA ILE A 305 -25.53 93.78 13.74
C ILE A 305 -24.53 94.46 12.79
N ASP A 306 -24.05 93.74 11.77
CA ASP A 306 -23.18 94.34 10.74
C ASP A 306 -23.93 95.35 9.87
N HIS A 307 -25.22 95.11 9.57
CA HIS A 307 -26.07 96.10 8.89
C HIS A 307 -26.36 97.35 9.74
N ILE A 308 -26.47 97.20 11.07
CA ILE A 308 -26.66 98.30 12.00
C ILE A 308 -25.41 99.19 12.10
N LYS A 309 -24.21 98.60 12.17
CA LYS A 309 -22.94 99.35 12.26
C LYS A 309 -22.62 100.15 10.99
N ASP A 310 -22.92 99.59 9.81
CA ASP A 310 -22.62 100.21 8.52
C ASP A 310 -23.61 101.32 8.08
N HIS A 311 -24.67 101.60 8.85
CA HIS A 311 -25.74 102.56 8.51
C HIS A 311 -26.37 102.34 7.12
N LYS A 312 -26.46 101.09 6.65
CA LYS A 312 -26.91 100.75 5.29
C LYS A 312 -28.42 100.57 5.14
N ILE A 313 -29.20 100.81 6.19
CA ILE A 313 -30.66 100.67 6.15
C ILE A 313 -31.32 102.06 5.98
N ASP A 314 -32.06 102.24 4.88
CA ASP A 314 -32.88 103.43 4.64
C ASP A 314 -34.13 103.40 5.53
N LEU A 315 -34.02 104.07 6.69
CA LEU A 315 -35.02 104.05 7.75
C LEU A 315 -36.39 104.58 7.28
N SER A 316 -36.45 105.41 6.24
CA SER A 316 -37.69 106.03 5.74
C SER A 316 -38.73 105.04 5.18
N LYS A 317 -38.36 103.76 5.01
CA LYS A 317 -39.21 102.69 4.47
C LYS A 317 -39.77 101.73 5.52
N LEU A 318 -39.40 101.91 6.79
CA LEU A 318 -39.85 101.07 7.91
C LEU A 318 -40.99 101.77 8.67
N ASP A 319 -41.89 101.00 9.26
CA ASP A 319 -42.96 101.54 10.10
C ASP A 319 -42.40 102.14 11.40
N LEU A 320 -43.17 103.04 12.04
CA LEU A 320 -42.71 103.81 13.20
C LEU A 320 -42.30 102.92 14.40
N ASP A 321 -42.96 101.78 14.62
CA ASP A 321 -42.64 100.89 15.73
C ASP A 321 -41.31 100.17 15.48
N THR A 322 -41.06 99.76 14.24
CA THR A 322 -39.79 99.13 13.84
C THR A 322 -38.62 100.13 13.82
N GLN A 323 -38.87 101.39 13.47
CA GLN A 323 -37.88 102.47 13.62
C GLN A 323 -37.49 102.70 15.09
N GLN A 324 -38.47 102.68 16.00
CA GLN A 324 -38.24 102.85 17.44
C GLN A 324 -37.42 101.68 18.02
N VAL A 325 -37.73 100.44 17.62
CA VAL A 325 -36.97 99.25 18.02
C VAL A 325 -35.53 99.29 17.49
N TYR A 326 -35.31 99.81 16.28
CA TYR A 326 -33.98 100.01 15.72
C TYR A 326 -33.19 101.09 16.48
N GLU A 327 -33.82 102.20 16.84
CA GLU A 327 -33.17 103.24 17.66
C GLU A 327 -32.81 102.74 19.06
N ASP A 328 -33.68 101.94 19.70
CA ASP A 328 -33.44 101.40 21.03
C ASP A 328 -32.36 100.30 21.02
N LEU A 329 -32.35 99.43 20.00
CA LEU A 329 -31.27 98.45 19.77
C LEU A 329 -29.95 99.13 19.42
N SER A 330 -29.96 100.18 18.60
CA SER A 330 -28.77 100.94 18.24
C SER A 330 -28.20 101.68 19.47
N LYS A 331 -29.05 102.23 20.36
CA LYS A 331 -28.61 102.79 21.64
C LYS A 331 -28.04 101.71 22.58
N GLN A 332 -28.62 100.51 22.62
CA GLN A 332 -28.09 99.39 23.39
C GLN A 332 -26.73 98.90 22.88
N VAL A 333 -26.56 98.75 21.57
CA VAL A 333 -25.31 98.32 20.94
C VAL A 333 -24.22 99.38 21.07
N ASN A 334 -24.58 100.68 20.98
CA ASN A 334 -23.66 101.79 21.23
C ASN A 334 -23.35 102.03 22.72
N SER A 335 -24.08 101.40 23.65
CA SER A 335 -23.77 101.44 25.09
C SER A 335 -22.76 100.37 25.51
N TRP A 336 -22.37 99.47 24.60
CA TRP A 336 -21.39 98.44 24.89
C TRP A 336 -20.01 99.08 24.85
N LYS A 337 -19.27 99.01 25.97
CA LYS A 337 -17.90 99.50 25.98
C LYS A 337 -17.09 98.64 25.00
N GLU A 338 -16.12 99.24 24.32
CA GLU A 338 -15.24 98.55 23.34
C GLU A 338 -14.62 97.26 23.92
N THR A 339 -14.47 97.19 25.25
CA THR A 339 -14.05 96.02 26.01
C THR A 339 -15.02 94.84 25.98
N ASP A 340 -16.34 95.07 25.97
CA ASP A 340 -17.37 94.01 25.94
C ASP A 340 -17.45 93.34 24.55
N VAL A 341 -17.26 94.12 23.48
CA VAL A 341 -17.20 93.60 22.10
C VAL A 341 -15.94 92.76 21.88
N ARG A 342 -14.78 93.26 22.29
CA ARG A 342 -13.52 92.48 22.22
C ARG A 342 -13.56 91.20 23.05
N TYR A 343 -14.28 91.20 24.18
CA TYR A 343 -14.49 90.01 25.01
C TYR A 343 -15.32 88.95 24.28
N LEU A 344 -16.41 89.34 23.61
CA LEU A 344 -17.24 88.44 22.80
C LEU A 344 -16.48 87.90 21.57
N GLU A 345 -15.73 88.75 20.87
CA GLU A 345 -14.88 88.32 19.74
C GLU A 345 -13.84 87.28 20.18
N THR A 346 -13.23 87.48 21.36
CA THR A 346 -12.27 86.52 21.94
C THR A 346 -12.94 85.18 22.27
N ILE A 347 -14.14 85.19 22.85
CA ILE A 347 -14.91 83.97 23.14
C ILE A 347 -15.32 83.25 21.85
N MET A 348 -15.70 83.98 20.80
CA MET A 348 -16.05 83.40 19.51
C MET A 348 -14.85 82.73 18.85
N LEU A 349 -13.69 83.39 18.86
CA LEU A 349 -12.45 82.83 18.34
C LEU A 349 -12.05 81.55 19.11
N GLN A 350 -12.14 81.58 20.44
CA GLN A 350 -11.89 80.41 21.29
C GLN A 350 -12.85 79.25 20.99
N ASN A 351 -14.14 79.53 20.82
CA ASN A 351 -15.14 78.51 20.46
C ASN A 351 -14.89 77.91 19.07
N GLN A 352 -14.44 78.71 18.10
CA GLN A 352 -14.13 78.24 16.76
C GLN A 352 -12.89 77.34 16.74
N ILE A 353 -11.87 77.68 17.55
CA ILE A 353 -10.69 76.82 17.78
C ILE A 353 -11.10 75.52 18.49
N LEU A 354 -11.96 75.60 19.52
CA LEU A 354 -12.50 74.42 20.20
C LEU A 354 -13.28 73.49 19.24
N LEU A 355 -14.12 74.06 18.37
CA LEU A 355 -14.89 73.28 17.39
C LEU A 355 -13.99 72.57 16.36
N SER A 356 -12.92 73.22 15.91
CA SER A 356 -11.96 72.61 14.98
C SER A 356 -11.19 71.47 15.65
N SER A 357 -10.71 71.67 16.88
CA SER A 357 -10.07 70.59 17.68
C SER A 357 -11.01 69.40 17.93
N VAL A 358 -12.28 69.65 18.23
CA VAL A 358 -13.29 68.58 18.42
C VAL A 358 -13.52 67.79 17.13
N ASN A 359 -13.53 68.45 15.97
CA ASN A 359 -13.70 67.78 14.69
C ASN A 359 -12.47 66.94 14.31
N GLU A 360 -11.25 67.40 14.61
CA GLU A 360 -10.04 66.60 14.43
C GLU A 360 -10.03 65.36 15.33
N LEU A 361 -10.41 65.50 16.61
CA LEU A 361 -10.52 64.36 17.53
C LEU A 361 -11.56 63.33 17.06
N LYS A 362 -12.70 63.78 16.51
CA LYS A 362 -13.70 62.88 15.91
C LYS A 362 -13.12 62.11 14.72
N LEU A 363 -12.35 62.79 13.87
CA LEU A 363 -11.71 62.14 12.72
C LEU A 363 -10.68 61.10 13.15
N GLN A 364 -9.88 61.39 14.19
CA GLN A 364 -8.93 60.44 14.77
C GLN A 364 -9.64 59.24 15.39
N ASN A 365 -10.72 59.45 16.15
CA ASN A 365 -11.50 58.36 16.73
C ASN A 365 -12.11 57.44 15.68
N ASN A 366 -12.62 57.99 14.57
CA ASN A 366 -13.15 57.17 13.48
C ASN A 366 -12.07 56.31 12.81
N LYS A 367 -10.84 56.83 12.67
CA LYS A 367 -9.70 56.06 12.16
C LYS A 367 -9.29 54.93 13.11
N LEU A 368 -9.25 55.21 14.42
CA LEU A 368 -8.98 54.20 15.45
C LEU A 368 -10.06 53.10 15.47
N LEU A 369 -11.34 53.46 15.28
CA LEU A 369 -12.44 52.51 15.22
C LEU A 369 -12.30 51.56 14.02
N ASP A 370 -11.93 52.06 12.84
CA ASP A 370 -11.66 51.24 11.66
C ASP A 370 -10.47 50.28 11.87
N GLN A 371 -9.40 50.76 12.51
CA GLN A 371 -8.26 49.93 12.88
C GLN A 371 -8.64 48.82 13.87
N ASN A 372 -9.44 49.12 14.89
CA ASN A 372 -9.92 48.14 15.85
C ASN A 372 -10.81 47.07 15.19
N ASN A 373 -11.70 47.46 14.28
CA ASN A 373 -12.52 46.50 13.53
C ASN A 373 -11.68 45.56 12.65
N LYS A 374 -10.63 46.09 12.00
CA LYS A 374 -9.69 45.27 11.23
C LYS A 374 -8.91 44.28 12.09
N LEU A 375 -8.49 44.71 13.28
CA LEU A 375 -7.82 43.83 14.24
C LEU A 375 -8.76 42.74 14.76
N LEU A 376 -10.01 43.08 15.05
CA LEU A 376 -11.03 42.13 15.51
C LEU A 376 -11.24 40.99 14.51
N ASN A 377 -11.44 41.34 13.23
CA ASN A 377 -11.56 40.34 12.17
C ASN A 377 -10.31 39.46 12.03
N LYS A 378 -9.12 40.02 12.27
CA LYS A 378 -7.86 39.27 12.21
C LYS A 378 -7.74 38.29 13.39
N THR A 379 -8.18 38.67 14.59
CA THR A 379 -8.28 37.76 15.74
C THR A 379 -9.24 36.62 15.48
N ASP A 380 -10.42 36.87 14.90
CA ASP A 380 -11.39 35.82 14.59
C ASP A 380 -10.82 34.78 13.60
N VAL A 381 -10.08 35.24 12.58
CA VAL A 381 -9.40 34.37 11.61
C VAL A 381 -8.30 33.54 12.29
N LEU A 382 -7.49 34.15 13.17
CA LEU A 382 -6.44 33.45 13.91
C LEU A 382 -7.03 32.42 14.89
N GLU A 383 -8.16 32.74 15.51
CA GLU A 383 -8.85 31.83 16.43
C GLU A 383 -9.39 30.60 15.67
N ALA A 384 -9.97 30.81 14.49
CA ALA A 384 -10.37 29.72 13.60
C ALA A 384 -9.19 28.85 13.16
N GLN A 385 -8.05 29.45 12.80
CA GLN A 385 -6.82 28.73 12.42
C GLN A 385 -6.23 27.93 13.60
N ASN A 386 -6.26 28.49 14.81
CA ASN A 386 -5.80 27.80 16.01
C ASN A 386 -6.69 26.59 16.33
N GLN A 387 -8.01 26.71 16.12
CA GLN A 387 -8.93 25.59 16.31
C GLN A 387 -8.66 24.45 15.32
N GLU A 388 -8.41 24.78 14.05
CA GLU A 388 -8.06 23.80 13.01
C GLU A 388 -6.73 23.09 13.31
N LEU A 389 -5.73 23.82 13.84
CA LEU A 389 -4.47 23.23 14.31
C LEU A 389 -4.66 22.29 15.51
N LEU A 390 -5.57 22.63 16.43
CA LEU A 390 -5.91 21.77 17.58
C LEU A 390 -6.51 20.44 17.12
N ASP A 391 -7.45 20.50 16.16
CA ASP A 391 -8.11 19.33 15.60
C ASP A 391 -7.10 18.43 14.85
N MET A 392 -6.18 19.04 14.08
CA MET A 392 -5.07 18.31 13.46
C MET A 392 -4.15 17.63 14.47
N ASN A 393 -3.78 18.32 15.55
CA ASN A 393 -2.95 17.74 16.62
C ASN A 393 -3.64 16.54 17.28
N HIS A 394 -4.93 16.65 17.59
CA HIS A 394 -5.69 15.53 18.15
C HIS A 394 -5.68 14.31 17.21
N TYR A 395 -5.87 14.53 15.91
CA TYR A 395 -5.79 13.46 14.90
C TYR A 395 -4.39 12.83 14.81
N LEU A 396 -3.33 13.64 14.87
CA LEU A 396 -1.94 13.15 14.84
C LEU A 396 -1.61 12.30 16.07
N VAL A 397 -2.07 12.69 17.26
CA VAL A 397 -1.90 11.90 18.49
C VAL A 397 -2.63 10.56 18.38
N GLU A 398 -3.90 10.57 17.96
CA GLU A 398 -4.68 9.33 17.83
C GLU A 398 -4.08 8.36 16.79
N THR A 399 -3.52 8.90 15.70
CA THR A 399 -2.86 8.08 14.67
C THR A 399 -1.50 7.55 15.13
N ALA A 400 -0.74 8.32 15.92
CA ALA A 400 0.51 7.88 16.52
C ALA A 400 0.29 6.73 17.53
N GLU A 401 -0.70 6.84 18.41
CA GLU A 401 -1.05 5.79 19.37
C GLU A 401 -1.45 4.49 18.66
N LYS A 402 -2.30 4.57 17.62
CA LYS A 402 -2.68 3.42 16.79
C LYS A 402 -1.48 2.80 16.08
N THR A 403 -0.48 3.59 15.70
CA THR A 403 0.74 3.12 15.04
C THR A 403 1.63 2.39 16.04
N GLN A 404 1.83 2.95 17.22
CA GLN A 404 2.61 2.33 18.30
C GLN A 404 2.03 0.99 18.74
N GLU A 405 0.70 0.88 18.86
CA GLU A 405 0.04 -0.39 19.19
C GLU A 405 0.21 -1.44 18.08
N LYS A 406 0.12 -1.03 16.81
CA LYS A 406 0.40 -1.92 15.67
C LYS A 406 1.84 -2.42 15.67
N GLU A 407 2.80 -1.57 15.99
CA GLU A 407 4.22 -1.93 16.08
C GLU A 407 4.48 -2.92 17.21
N ARG A 408 3.87 -2.70 18.38
CA ARG A 408 3.94 -3.62 19.52
C ARG A 408 3.40 -5.00 19.14
N LEU A 409 2.23 -5.07 18.51
CA LEU A 409 1.64 -6.32 18.01
C LEU A 409 2.50 -6.98 16.93
N ALA A 410 3.12 -6.19 16.04
CA ALA A 410 4.03 -6.70 15.03
C ALA A 410 5.32 -7.28 15.63
N PHE A 411 5.86 -6.63 16.66
CA PHE A 411 7.01 -7.09 17.43
C PHE A 411 6.70 -8.42 18.14
N GLU A 412 5.56 -8.52 18.84
CA GLU A 412 5.12 -9.77 19.46
C GLU A 412 4.96 -10.91 18.45
N ARG A 413 4.42 -10.62 17.25
CA ARG A 413 4.31 -11.60 16.16
C ARG A 413 5.67 -12.03 15.62
N LYS A 414 6.64 -11.10 15.50
CA LYS A 414 8.02 -11.41 15.10
C LYS A 414 8.69 -12.31 16.14
N GLU A 415 8.53 -11.99 17.42
CA GLU A 415 9.05 -12.80 18.52
C GLU A 415 8.41 -14.20 18.56
N LYS A 416 7.08 -14.30 18.38
CA LYS A 416 6.38 -15.60 18.22
C LYS A 416 6.91 -16.40 17.02
N LYS A 417 7.23 -15.76 15.90
CA LYS A 417 7.83 -16.41 14.72
C LYS A 417 9.28 -16.84 14.94
N LYS A 418 10.08 -16.06 15.67
CA LYS A 418 11.45 -16.47 16.04
C LYS A 418 11.44 -17.66 17.01
N ARG A 419 10.46 -17.68 17.92
CA ARG A 419 10.20 -18.80 18.84
C ARG A 419 9.53 -20.00 18.17
N ALA A 420 9.01 -19.85 16.95
CA ALA A 420 8.45 -20.97 16.20
C ALA A 420 9.58 -21.89 15.76
N ILE A 421 9.67 -23.05 16.42
CA ILE A 421 10.61 -24.12 16.11
C ILE A 421 10.54 -24.42 14.60
N ARG A 422 11.66 -24.26 13.89
CA ARG A 422 11.78 -24.66 12.47
C ARG A 422 11.28 -26.10 12.36
N THR A 423 10.25 -26.31 11.53
CA THR A 423 9.66 -27.64 11.37
C THR A 423 10.75 -28.60 10.91
N GLN A 424 11.08 -29.61 11.73
CA GLN A 424 12.09 -30.61 11.40
C GLN A 424 11.80 -31.21 10.02
N LYS A 425 12.83 -31.33 9.18
CA LYS A 425 12.76 -31.93 7.84
C LYS A 425 12.27 -33.38 7.96
N ARG A 426 11.51 -33.86 6.97
CA ARG A 426 10.99 -35.24 6.96
C ARG A 426 12.08 -36.21 6.53
N ASP A 427 12.06 -37.41 7.09
CA ASP A 427 13.08 -38.43 6.82
C ASP A 427 12.73 -39.29 5.61
N TYR A 428 13.78 -39.88 4.99
CA TYR A 428 13.65 -40.88 3.94
C TYR A 428 13.36 -42.27 4.54
N ILE A 429 12.78 -43.16 3.73
CA ILE A 429 12.33 -44.50 4.12
C ILE A 429 13.17 -45.54 3.38
N THR A 430 13.79 -46.46 4.11
CA THR A 430 14.56 -47.58 3.52
C THR A 430 13.65 -48.70 3.03
N PRO A 431 14.12 -49.62 2.15
CA PRO A 431 13.33 -50.78 1.73
C PRO A 431 12.86 -51.68 2.89
N LYS A 432 13.68 -51.82 3.94
CA LYS A 432 13.33 -52.58 5.14
C LYS A 432 12.21 -51.89 5.94
N GLU A 433 12.31 -50.58 6.14
CA GLU A 433 11.24 -49.80 6.80
C GLU A 433 9.95 -49.81 5.97
N PHE A 434 10.07 -49.78 4.64
CA PHE A 434 8.94 -49.89 3.73
C PHE A 434 8.24 -51.25 3.84
N TYR A 435 9.00 -52.34 3.94
CA TYR A 435 8.49 -53.69 4.18
C TYR A 435 7.61 -53.75 5.43
N GLU A 436 8.11 -53.23 6.55
CA GLU A 436 7.37 -53.18 7.82
C GLU A 436 6.06 -52.38 7.71
N ILE A 437 6.08 -51.29 6.94
CA ILE A 437 4.86 -50.50 6.69
C ILE A 437 3.80 -51.35 5.99
N ILE A 438 4.16 -52.06 4.91
CA ILE A 438 3.19 -52.78 4.09
C ILE A 438 2.74 -54.11 4.69
N TYR A 439 3.59 -54.81 5.45
CA TYR A 439 3.28 -56.13 6.00
C TYR A 439 2.85 -56.09 7.47
N ASN A 440 3.28 -55.10 8.26
CA ASN A 440 2.99 -55.06 9.69
C ASN A 440 2.08 -53.89 10.07
N TYR A 441 2.41 -52.65 9.69
CA TYR A 441 1.66 -51.49 10.19
C TYR A 441 0.31 -51.24 9.52
N ILE A 442 0.13 -51.64 8.25
CA ILE A 442 -1.19 -51.59 7.61
C ILE A 442 -2.20 -52.43 8.41
N HIS A 443 -1.83 -53.65 8.78
CA HIS A 443 -2.70 -54.58 9.50
C HIS A 443 -3.00 -54.15 10.95
N LYS A 444 -2.22 -53.23 11.52
CA LYS A 444 -2.55 -52.58 12.81
C LYS A 444 -3.71 -51.57 12.68
N CYS A 445 -3.94 -51.02 11.49
CA CYS A 445 -4.91 -49.94 11.27
C CYS A 445 -6.16 -50.39 10.52
N GLU A 446 -6.05 -51.42 9.69
CA GLU A 446 -7.07 -51.82 8.72
C GLU A 446 -7.27 -53.33 8.78
N THR A 447 -8.54 -53.75 8.86
CA THR A 447 -8.95 -55.17 8.85
C THR A 447 -9.68 -55.56 7.57
N ASN A 448 -10.15 -54.58 6.80
CA ASN A 448 -10.88 -54.79 5.55
C ASN A 448 -9.90 -55.07 4.40
N GLN A 449 -10.09 -56.22 3.73
CA GLN A 449 -9.17 -56.68 2.69
C GLN A 449 -9.04 -55.71 1.51
N TYR A 450 -10.14 -55.11 1.05
CA TYR A 450 -10.09 -54.13 -0.03
C TYR A 450 -9.27 -52.89 0.37
N ILE A 451 -9.47 -52.38 1.60
CA ILE A 451 -8.72 -51.23 2.11
C ILE A 451 -7.23 -51.56 2.27
N ILE A 452 -6.90 -52.76 2.74
CA ILE A 452 -5.53 -53.25 2.87
C ILE A 452 -4.87 -53.28 1.49
N SER A 453 -5.46 -53.97 0.51
CA SER A 453 -4.92 -54.07 -0.85
C SER A 453 -4.80 -52.69 -1.51
N ARG A 454 -5.82 -51.83 -1.39
CA ARG A 454 -5.77 -50.45 -1.90
C ARG A 454 -4.61 -49.65 -1.31
N ASN A 455 -4.41 -49.72 0.01
CA ASN A 455 -3.36 -48.97 0.67
C ASN A 455 -1.97 -49.55 0.36
N LYS A 456 -1.81 -50.87 0.25
CA LYS A 456 -0.57 -51.52 -0.22
C LYS A 456 -0.17 -51.02 -1.60
N ILE A 457 -1.06 -51.12 -2.59
CA ILE A 457 -0.78 -50.67 -3.95
C ILE A 457 -0.51 -49.16 -3.99
N ALA A 458 -1.24 -48.35 -3.21
CA ALA A 458 -0.96 -46.93 -3.08
C ALA A 458 0.46 -46.65 -2.57
N PHE A 459 0.87 -47.32 -1.49
CA PHE A 459 2.22 -47.17 -0.93
C PHE A 459 3.30 -47.63 -1.89
N ILE A 460 3.11 -48.74 -2.60
CA ILE A 460 4.08 -49.26 -3.58
C ILE A 460 4.27 -48.24 -4.71
N ILE A 461 3.18 -47.74 -5.30
CA ILE A 461 3.28 -46.75 -6.37
C ILE A 461 3.97 -45.48 -5.85
N LEU A 462 3.58 -44.96 -4.68
CA LEU A 462 4.21 -43.76 -4.10
C LEU A 462 5.70 -43.96 -3.82
N PHE A 463 6.09 -45.12 -3.30
CA PHE A 463 7.48 -45.46 -2.99
C PHE A 463 8.33 -45.51 -4.25
N PHE A 464 7.91 -46.26 -5.27
CA PHE A 464 8.70 -46.43 -6.51
C PHE A 464 8.68 -45.21 -7.44
N THR A 465 7.64 -44.36 -7.40
CA THR A 465 7.51 -43.24 -8.35
C THR A 465 7.71 -41.85 -7.74
N GLY A 466 7.66 -41.71 -6.40
CA GLY A 466 7.70 -40.41 -5.74
C GLY A 466 6.48 -39.51 -6.02
N LEU A 467 5.41 -40.08 -6.60
CA LEU A 467 4.22 -39.37 -7.00
C LEU A 467 3.54 -38.68 -5.80
N ARG A 468 2.78 -37.61 -6.06
CA ARG A 468 1.92 -37.01 -5.02
C ARG A 468 0.62 -37.80 -4.89
N VAL A 469 0.10 -37.92 -3.67
CA VAL A 469 -1.21 -38.53 -3.40
C VAL A 469 -2.33 -37.93 -4.24
N SER A 470 -2.29 -36.62 -4.51
CA SER A 470 -3.28 -35.96 -5.36
C SER A 470 -3.26 -36.45 -6.81
N ASN A 471 -2.10 -36.82 -7.34
CA ASN A 471 -1.98 -37.38 -8.69
C ASN A 471 -2.27 -38.88 -8.70
N LEU A 472 -1.90 -39.61 -7.64
CA LEU A 472 -2.24 -41.01 -7.48
C LEU A 472 -3.76 -41.23 -7.57
N LEU A 473 -4.56 -40.35 -6.95
CA LEU A 473 -6.02 -40.40 -6.97
C LEU A 473 -6.64 -40.22 -8.37
N LEU A 474 -5.88 -39.78 -9.37
CA LEU A 474 -6.35 -39.64 -10.75
C LEU A 474 -6.16 -40.92 -11.59
N PHE A 475 -5.52 -41.95 -11.04
CA PHE A 475 -5.29 -43.20 -11.76
C PHE A 475 -6.60 -43.91 -12.07
N THR A 476 -6.75 -44.29 -13.33
CA THR A 476 -7.80 -45.19 -13.82
C THR A 476 -7.30 -46.64 -13.86
N VAL A 477 -8.22 -47.60 -14.01
CA VAL A 477 -7.87 -49.03 -14.13
C VAL A 477 -6.90 -49.25 -15.29
N ARG A 478 -7.14 -48.58 -16.42
CA ARG A 478 -6.23 -48.56 -17.56
C ARG A 478 -4.83 -48.10 -17.17
N ASN A 479 -4.72 -47.02 -16.40
CA ASN A 479 -3.40 -46.52 -15.98
C ASN A 479 -2.64 -47.52 -15.11
N ILE A 480 -3.32 -48.27 -14.24
CA ILE A 480 -2.67 -49.33 -13.45
C ILE A 480 -2.22 -50.48 -14.35
N ARG A 481 -3.04 -50.90 -15.31
CA ARG A 481 -2.65 -51.94 -16.27
C ARG A 481 -1.44 -51.51 -17.10
N GLU A 482 -1.46 -50.31 -17.66
CA GLU A 482 -0.32 -49.75 -18.38
C GLU A 482 0.92 -49.64 -17.49
N LEU A 483 0.79 -49.16 -16.25
CA LEU A 483 1.94 -49.03 -15.35
C LEU A 483 2.60 -50.39 -15.00
N VAL A 484 1.79 -51.45 -14.87
CA VAL A 484 2.23 -52.78 -14.43
C VAL A 484 2.69 -53.66 -15.60
N TYR A 485 1.97 -53.65 -16.72
CA TYR A 485 2.20 -54.54 -17.86
C TYR A 485 2.89 -53.87 -19.04
N ASP A 486 2.75 -52.55 -19.20
CA ASP A 486 3.40 -51.83 -20.29
C ASP A 486 4.77 -51.31 -19.84
N ASN A 487 5.76 -51.62 -20.67
CA ASN A 487 7.11 -51.11 -20.52
C ASN A 487 7.19 -49.59 -20.76
N LEU A 488 6.26 -48.99 -21.51
CA LEU A 488 6.29 -47.56 -21.82
C LEU A 488 5.82 -46.69 -20.64
N GLY A 489 5.06 -47.25 -19.70
CA GLY A 489 4.45 -46.53 -18.58
C GLY A 489 3.09 -45.94 -18.93
N THR A 490 2.57 -45.06 -18.07
CA THR A 490 1.24 -44.46 -18.23
C THR A 490 1.27 -42.94 -18.06
N GLU A 491 0.40 -42.24 -18.78
CA GLU A 491 0.24 -40.79 -18.67
C GLU A 491 -0.89 -40.44 -17.69
N VAL A 492 -0.61 -39.54 -16.74
CA VAL A 492 -1.61 -39.07 -15.77
C VAL A 492 -1.65 -37.55 -15.70
N PRO A 493 -2.84 -36.93 -15.67
CA PRO A 493 -2.96 -35.48 -15.65
C PRO A 493 -2.37 -34.83 -14.39
N ILE A 494 -1.73 -33.67 -14.55
CA ILE A 494 -1.15 -32.91 -13.44
C ILE A 494 -2.13 -31.84 -12.93
N ILE A 495 -2.58 -31.97 -11.67
CA ILE A 495 -3.54 -31.03 -11.04
C ILE A 495 -2.95 -29.61 -10.87
N LYS A 496 -1.62 -29.46 -10.73
CA LYS A 496 -0.96 -28.15 -10.58
C LYS A 496 0.44 -28.10 -11.20
N GLY A 497 0.58 -27.29 -12.26
CA GLY A 497 1.86 -26.79 -12.80
C GLY A 497 2.77 -27.87 -13.39
N GLY A 498 2.74 -28.01 -14.72
CA GLY A 498 3.57 -28.93 -15.51
C GLY A 498 3.00 -29.12 -16.92
N ARG A 499 3.50 -30.09 -17.68
CA ARG A 499 2.87 -30.58 -18.92
C ARG A 499 1.46 -31.10 -18.61
N PRO A 500 0.50 -31.08 -19.57
CA PRO A 500 -0.89 -31.50 -19.31
C PRO A 500 -0.96 -32.92 -18.73
N ASN A 501 -0.11 -33.81 -19.23
CA ASN A 501 0.09 -35.16 -18.74
C ASN A 501 1.54 -35.38 -18.29
N GLN A 502 1.72 -36.19 -17.24
CA GLN A 502 3.01 -36.66 -16.75
C GLN A 502 3.16 -38.14 -17.09
N LEU A 503 4.27 -38.52 -17.74
CA LEU A 503 4.63 -39.91 -17.91
C LEU A 503 5.11 -40.48 -16.55
N ILE A 504 4.48 -41.56 -16.13
CA ILE A 504 4.80 -42.30 -14.91
C ILE A 504 5.12 -43.73 -15.34
N SER A 505 6.33 -44.19 -15.03
CA SER A 505 6.81 -45.53 -15.38
C SER A 505 7.36 -46.23 -14.15
N LEU A 506 7.23 -47.56 -14.12
CA LEU A 506 7.97 -48.41 -13.19
C LEU A 506 9.17 -49.03 -13.90
N GLY A 507 10.18 -49.38 -13.11
CA GLY A 507 11.29 -50.20 -13.60
C GLY A 507 10.85 -51.65 -13.66
N GLU A 508 11.49 -52.45 -14.51
CA GLU A 508 11.16 -53.87 -14.71
C GLU A 508 11.15 -54.65 -13.39
N ASP A 509 12.12 -54.41 -12.50
CA ASP A 509 12.18 -55.05 -11.19
C ASP A 509 10.97 -54.70 -10.29
N ALA A 510 10.46 -53.46 -10.38
CA ALA A 510 9.26 -53.03 -9.64
C ALA A 510 7.96 -53.57 -10.27
N GLN A 511 7.92 -53.73 -11.60
CA GLN A 511 6.81 -54.38 -12.30
C GLN A 511 6.76 -55.87 -11.93
N ASN A 512 7.89 -56.56 -11.98
CA ASN A 512 8.02 -57.96 -11.57
C ASN A 512 7.65 -58.17 -10.11
N LEU A 513 8.04 -57.24 -9.22
CA LEU A 513 7.60 -57.27 -7.82
C LEU A 513 6.08 -57.20 -7.71
N LEU A 514 5.43 -56.27 -8.42
CA LEU A 514 3.96 -56.14 -8.42
C LEU A 514 3.28 -57.40 -8.98
N LEU A 515 3.80 -57.96 -10.06
CA LEU A 515 3.25 -59.16 -10.72
C LEU A 515 3.44 -60.44 -9.92
N ASN A 516 4.57 -60.60 -9.23
CA ASN A 516 4.89 -61.85 -8.54
C ASN A 516 4.42 -61.86 -7.09
N HIS A 517 4.29 -60.69 -6.45
CA HIS A 517 4.03 -60.60 -5.01
C HIS A 517 2.79 -59.80 -4.63
N PHE A 518 2.24 -58.98 -5.53
CA PHE A 518 1.09 -58.11 -5.24
C PHE A 518 -0.03 -58.24 -6.28
N TYR A 519 -0.01 -59.30 -7.09
CA TYR A 519 -1.00 -59.53 -8.14
C TYR A 519 -2.41 -59.67 -7.57
N ASP A 520 -2.57 -60.42 -6.49
CA ASP A 520 -3.86 -60.58 -5.82
C ASP A 520 -4.37 -59.27 -5.25
N ASP A 521 -3.49 -58.43 -4.68
CA ASP A 521 -3.84 -57.09 -4.20
C ASP A 521 -4.32 -56.20 -5.37
N ILE A 522 -3.70 -56.31 -6.55
CA ILE A 522 -4.15 -55.62 -7.76
C ILE A 522 -5.52 -56.14 -8.20
N LEU A 523 -5.74 -57.45 -8.24
CA LEU A 523 -7.04 -58.02 -8.62
C LEU A 523 -8.17 -57.56 -7.70
N VAL A 524 -7.92 -57.54 -6.38
CA VAL A 524 -8.87 -57.02 -5.39
C VAL A 524 -9.16 -55.54 -5.65
N LEU A 525 -8.14 -54.75 -5.92
CA LEU A 525 -8.26 -53.31 -6.14
C LEU A 525 -9.04 -52.96 -7.42
N LEU A 526 -8.89 -53.78 -8.48
CA LEU A 526 -9.51 -53.57 -9.78
C LEU A 526 -10.88 -54.27 -9.93
N ARG A 527 -11.34 -55.00 -8.91
CA ARG A 527 -12.59 -55.75 -8.95
C ARG A 527 -13.80 -54.83 -9.23
N ASN A 528 -14.67 -55.28 -10.13
CA ASN A 528 -15.92 -54.58 -10.52
C ASN A 528 -15.70 -53.14 -11.02
N LYS A 529 -14.59 -52.91 -11.73
CA LYS A 529 -14.25 -51.61 -12.33
C LYS A 529 -13.91 -51.79 -13.80
N ASN A 530 -14.35 -50.85 -14.63
CA ASN A 530 -14.00 -50.74 -16.04
C ASN A 530 -12.71 -49.94 -16.22
N ASP A 531 -12.15 -49.98 -17.42
CA ASP A 531 -10.86 -49.37 -17.75
C ASP A 531 -10.76 -47.86 -17.41
N ASN A 532 -11.86 -47.11 -17.56
CA ASN A 532 -11.91 -45.67 -17.31
C ASN A 532 -12.29 -45.31 -15.88
N ASP A 533 -12.64 -46.28 -15.03
CA ASP A 533 -13.04 -46.03 -13.65
C ASP A 533 -11.81 -45.71 -12.78
N PHE A 534 -12.02 -44.86 -11.77
CA PHE A 534 -10.97 -44.55 -10.80
C PHE A 534 -10.56 -45.78 -10.00
N VAL A 535 -9.26 -45.93 -9.76
CA VAL A 535 -8.71 -47.06 -9.02
C VAL A 535 -8.86 -46.85 -7.52
N PHE A 536 -8.54 -45.66 -7.03
CA PHE A 536 -8.51 -45.36 -5.60
C PHE A 536 -9.85 -44.83 -5.10
N THR A 537 -10.78 -45.76 -4.90
CA THR A 537 -12.17 -45.50 -4.48
C THR A 537 -12.46 -46.04 -3.08
N SER A 538 -13.62 -45.72 -2.51
CA SER A 538 -14.15 -46.48 -1.38
C SER A 538 -14.71 -47.82 -1.85
N GLU A 539 -14.71 -48.84 -0.99
CA GLU A 539 -15.24 -50.17 -1.35
C GLU A 539 -16.72 -50.13 -1.76
N SER A 540 -17.51 -49.31 -1.08
CA SER A 540 -18.95 -49.17 -1.31
C SER A 540 -19.31 -48.27 -2.50
N ASN A 541 -18.36 -47.53 -3.07
CA ASN A 541 -18.62 -46.60 -4.17
C ASN A 541 -17.43 -46.54 -5.11
N ASN A 542 -17.55 -47.24 -6.24
CA ASN A 542 -16.53 -47.29 -7.30
C ASN A 542 -16.67 -46.18 -8.36
N LEU A 543 -17.70 -45.34 -8.28
CA LEU A 543 -17.97 -44.31 -9.30
C LEU A 543 -17.13 -43.04 -9.12
N SER A 544 -16.54 -42.84 -7.94
CA SER A 544 -15.79 -41.62 -7.63
C SER A 544 -14.50 -41.91 -6.87
N SER A 545 -13.42 -41.25 -7.27
CA SER A 545 -12.16 -41.21 -6.50
C SER A 545 -12.40 -40.71 -5.07
N LEU A 546 -11.60 -41.22 -4.13
CA LEU A 546 -11.56 -40.71 -2.77
C LEU A 546 -11.16 -39.23 -2.72
N HIS A 547 -11.69 -38.52 -1.73
CA HIS A 547 -11.27 -37.15 -1.46
C HIS A 547 -9.83 -37.11 -0.92
N ARG A 548 -8.99 -36.24 -1.51
CA ARG A 548 -7.56 -36.13 -1.21
C ARG A 548 -7.25 -36.07 0.28
N VAL A 549 -7.97 -35.22 1.03
CA VAL A 549 -7.68 -34.99 2.45
C VAL A 549 -7.91 -36.28 3.25
N THR A 550 -9.05 -36.92 3.03
CA THR A 550 -9.45 -38.15 3.72
C THR A 550 -8.49 -39.30 3.43
N PHE A 551 -8.14 -39.49 2.15
CA PHE A 551 -7.20 -40.55 1.79
C PHE A 551 -5.80 -40.30 2.33
N THR A 552 -5.31 -39.05 2.26
CA THR A 552 -4.00 -38.68 2.84
C THR A 552 -3.97 -38.90 4.36
N GLN A 553 -5.06 -38.59 5.07
CA GLN A 553 -5.19 -38.84 6.51
C GLN A 553 -5.19 -40.34 6.83
N SER A 554 -5.92 -41.15 6.07
CA SER A 554 -5.94 -42.61 6.22
C SER A 554 -4.53 -43.21 6.04
N LEU A 555 -3.81 -42.82 4.99
CA LEU A 555 -2.43 -43.28 4.78
C LEU A 555 -1.48 -42.78 5.89
N ASN A 556 -1.58 -41.51 6.30
CA ASN A 556 -0.72 -40.97 7.37
C ASN A 556 -1.03 -41.59 8.75
N ARG A 557 -2.23 -42.11 8.99
CA ARG A 557 -2.55 -42.86 10.22
C ARG A 557 -1.69 -44.11 10.33
N ILE A 558 -1.52 -44.86 9.23
CA ILE A 558 -0.63 -46.03 9.17
C ILE A 558 0.82 -45.61 9.36
N LEU A 559 1.25 -44.56 8.66
CA LEU A 559 2.62 -44.05 8.74
C LEU A 559 2.97 -43.47 10.11
N LYS A 560 1.98 -43.13 10.94
CA LYS A 560 2.21 -42.67 12.32
C LYS A 560 2.87 -43.76 13.16
N TYR A 561 2.43 -45.01 13.05
CA TYR A 561 3.05 -46.15 13.73
C TYR A 561 4.52 -46.34 13.30
N ALA A 562 4.78 -46.24 11.99
CA ALA A 562 6.14 -46.28 11.46
C ALA A 562 6.99 -45.10 11.97
N SER A 563 6.38 -43.92 12.07
CA SER A 563 7.06 -42.71 12.56
C SER A 563 7.48 -42.86 14.03
N GLU A 564 6.62 -43.44 14.85
CA GLU A 564 6.88 -43.72 16.27
C GLU A 564 7.96 -44.80 16.44
N GLU A 565 7.82 -45.93 15.74
CA GLU A 565 8.74 -47.08 15.86
C GLU A 565 10.14 -46.77 15.33
N PHE A 566 10.25 -46.14 14.15
CA PHE A 566 11.55 -45.84 13.56
C PHE A 566 12.18 -44.56 14.10
N HIS A 567 11.51 -43.88 15.03
CA HIS A 567 11.92 -42.57 15.55
C HIS A 567 12.27 -41.56 14.45
N LYS A 568 11.52 -41.63 13.34
CA LYS A 568 11.67 -40.82 12.13
C LYS A 568 10.39 -40.06 11.86
N LYS A 569 10.48 -38.88 11.24
CA LYS A 569 9.31 -38.12 10.84
C LYS A 569 8.77 -38.59 9.49
N ILE A 570 7.89 -39.58 9.52
CA ILE A 570 7.36 -40.26 8.34
C ILE A 570 5.95 -39.76 8.00
N SER A 571 5.70 -39.51 6.72
CA SER A 571 4.37 -39.19 6.17
C SER A 571 4.31 -39.53 4.69
N CYS A 572 3.17 -39.38 4.02
CA CYS A 572 3.05 -39.65 2.58
C CYS A 572 4.08 -38.87 1.73
N HIS A 573 4.58 -37.72 2.22
CA HIS A 573 5.60 -36.97 1.53
C HIS A 573 7.01 -37.57 1.67
N SER A 574 7.26 -38.41 2.68
CA SER A 574 8.53 -39.10 2.88
C SER A 574 8.85 -40.07 1.75
N PHE A 575 7.84 -40.68 1.09
CA PHE A 575 8.07 -41.47 -0.13
C PHE A 575 8.69 -40.64 -1.26
N ARG A 576 8.18 -39.42 -1.45
CA ARG A 576 8.75 -38.47 -2.41
C ARG A 576 10.15 -38.02 -2.02
N VAL A 577 10.37 -37.74 -0.74
CA VAL A 577 11.72 -37.39 -0.23
C VAL A 577 12.69 -38.53 -0.51
N THR A 578 12.29 -39.78 -0.24
CA THR A 578 13.07 -40.98 -0.55
C THR A 578 13.42 -41.04 -2.04
N PHE A 579 12.44 -40.86 -2.93
CA PHE A 579 12.66 -40.80 -4.37
C PHE A 579 13.68 -39.76 -4.80
N ILE A 580 13.56 -38.54 -4.28
CA ILE A 580 14.47 -37.45 -4.63
C ILE A 580 15.87 -37.69 -4.07
N THR A 581 15.97 -38.09 -2.79
CA THR A 581 17.25 -38.31 -2.10
C THR A 581 18.03 -39.43 -2.76
N GLU A 582 17.42 -40.58 -3.04
CA GLU A 582 18.10 -41.68 -3.75
C GLU A 582 18.45 -41.32 -5.18
N GLY A 583 17.59 -40.54 -5.86
CA GLY A 583 17.92 -40.00 -7.17
C GLY A 583 19.23 -39.20 -7.15
N ILE A 584 19.37 -38.31 -6.15
CA ILE A 584 20.59 -37.51 -5.96
C ILE A 584 21.79 -38.40 -5.60
N MET A 585 21.61 -39.39 -4.71
CA MET A 585 22.68 -40.33 -4.32
C MET A 585 23.20 -41.14 -5.50
N ASN A 586 22.31 -41.53 -6.43
CA ASN A 586 22.66 -42.28 -7.64
C ASN A 586 23.12 -41.37 -8.79
N ASN A 587 23.54 -40.13 -8.49
CA ASN A 587 24.05 -39.13 -9.44
C ASN A 587 23.07 -38.82 -10.59
N ILE A 588 21.77 -38.94 -10.35
CA ILE A 588 20.75 -38.60 -11.33
C ILE A 588 20.65 -37.07 -11.41
N PRO A 589 20.73 -36.46 -12.60
CA PRO A 589 20.63 -35.01 -12.71
C PRO A 589 19.32 -34.48 -12.13
N ILE A 590 19.41 -33.41 -11.33
CA ILE A 590 18.28 -32.88 -10.56
C ILE A 590 17.08 -32.52 -11.46
N HIS A 591 17.32 -32.04 -12.67
CA HIS A 591 16.25 -31.73 -13.63
C HIS A 591 15.48 -32.98 -14.10
N VAL A 592 16.12 -34.15 -14.17
CA VAL A 592 15.46 -35.44 -14.47
C VAL A 592 14.55 -35.81 -13.33
N ILE A 593 15.04 -35.72 -12.09
CA ILE A 593 14.25 -35.96 -10.88
C ILE A 593 13.06 -34.97 -10.85
N GLN A 594 13.25 -33.71 -11.24
CA GLN A 594 12.15 -32.75 -11.29
C GLN A 594 11.09 -33.11 -12.34
N LYS A 595 11.50 -33.56 -13.53
CA LYS A 595 10.62 -33.98 -14.62
C LYS A 595 9.83 -35.24 -14.23
N THR A 596 10.49 -36.24 -13.66
CA THR A 596 9.87 -37.50 -13.21
C THR A 596 8.85 -37.29 -12.12
N VAL A 597 9.04 -36.28 -11.26
CA VAL A 597 8.20 -36.12 -10.07
C VAL A 597 7.25 -34.89 -10.16
N GLY A 598 7.30 -34.12 -11.25
CA GLY A 598 6.32 -33.08 -11.59
C GLY A 598 6.39 -31.79 -10.74
N HIS A 599 7.57 -31.17 -10.63
CA HIS A 599 7.77 -29.87 -9.96
C HIS A 599 7.86 -28.70 -10.96
N LYS A 600 7.08 -27.62 -10.76
CA LYS A 600 7.19 -26.36 -11.55
C LYS A 600 8.12 -25.31 -10.95
N ASN A 601 8.39 -25.34 -9.64
CA ASN A 601 9.20 -24.32 -8.95
C ASN A 601 10.47 -24.94 -8.35
N ILE A 602 11.60 -24.35 -8.69
CA ILE A 602 12.95 -24.66 -8.20
C ILE A 602 13.37 -23.57 -7.21
N GLN A 603 13.67 -23.97 -5.98
CA GLN A 603 14.69 -23.32 -5.16
C GLN A 603 15.49 -24.54 -4.66
N SER A 604 16.62 -24.94 -5.24
CA SER A 604 17.80 -24.17 -5.61
C SER A 604 18.81 -25.06 -6.36
N THR A 605 18.67 -25.29 -7.67
CA THR A 605 19.69 -25.99 -8.51
C THR A 605 19.29 -25.95 -9.99
N GLU A 606 19.28 -24.77 -10.59
CA GLU A 606 18.92 -24.57 -12.01
C GLU A 606 20.12 -24.19 -12.89
N HIS A 607 21.35 -24.19 -12.36
CA HIS A 607 22.53 -23.74 -13.11
C HIS A 607 23.22 -24.81 -13.97
N TYR A 608 22.60 -25.98 -14.18
CA TYR A 608 23.13 -27.03 -15.05
C TYR A 608 22.04 -27.55 -16.00
N ILE A 609 21.86 -26.88 -17.14
CA ILE A 609 21.14 -27.47 -18.28
C ILE A 609 21.81 -27.04 -19.60
N ARG A 610 22.44 -28.01 -20.26
CA ARG A 610 22.50 -28.15 -21.72
C ARG A 610 22.21 -29.64 -21.99
N HIS A 611 21.21 -29.92 -22.80
CA HIS A 611 20.62 -31.23 -23.15
C HIS A 611 19.32 -31.63 -22.41
N ASP A 612 18.21 -31.62 -23.15
CA ASP A 612 16.95 -32.28 -22.79
C ASP A 612 17.10 -33.80 -22.96
N LEU A 613 16.87 -34.56 -21.89
CA LEU A 613 16.91 -36.03 -21.94
C LEU A 613 15.62 -36.60 -22.57
N SER A 614 15.80 -37.62 -23.42
CA SER A 614 14.73 -38.40 -24.04
C SER A 614 13.96 -39.23 -23.02
N GLU A 615 12.73 -39.63 -23.36
CA GLU A 615 11.88 -40.48 -22.51
C GLU A 615 12.54 -41.85 -22.23
N SER A 616 13.31 -42.37 -23.20
CA SER A 616 14.10 -43.60 -23.03
C SER A 616 15.22 -43.47 -21.99
N GLU A 617 15.87 -42.32 -21.89
CA GLU A 617 16.94 -42.09 -20.91
C GLU A 617 16.36 -41.91 -19.50
N LEU A 618 15.23 -41.21 -19.40
CA LEU A 618 14.49 -41.06 -18.15
C LEU A 618 14.05 -42.43 -17.59
N LYS A 619 13.61 -43.34 -18.46
CA LYS A 619 13.24 -44.71 -18.08
C LYS A 619 14.44 -45.51 -17.56
N LYS A 620 15.60 -45.46 -18.22
CA LYS A 620 16.82 -46.16 -17.77
C LYS A 620 17.23 -45.75 -16.37
N ILE A 621 17.15 -44.45 -16.09
CA ILE A 621 17.41 -43.85 -14.80
C ILE A 621 16.44 -44.35 -13.72
N ILE A 622 15.12 -44.33 -14.00
CA ILE A 622 14.09 -44.84 -13.08
C ILE A 622 14.28 -46.34 -12.80
N THR A 623 14.68 -47.10 -13.81
CA THR A 623 14.90 -48.55 -13.70
C THR A 623 16.02 -48.86 -12.71
N ALA A 624 17.13 -48.12 -12.75
CA ALA A 624 18.24 -48.31 -11.82
C ALA A 624 17.85 -48.05 -10.35
N THR A 625 17.15 -46.95 -10.05
CA THR A 625 16.68 -46.66 -8.68
C THR A 625 15.63 -47.67 -8.19
N ASN A 626 14.73 -48.10 -9.08
CA ASN A 626 13.70 -49.08 -8.72
C ASN A 626 14.28 -50.47 -8.43
N ARG A 627 15.36 -50.86 -9.11
CA ARG A 627 16.06 -52.14 -8.88
C ARG A 627 16.52 -52.29 -7.44
N GLU A 628 17.21 -51.29 -6.89
CA GLU A 628 17.75 -51.34 -5.52
C GLU A 628 16.64 -51.52 -4.49
N ARG A 629 15.53 -50.79 -4.65
CA ARG A 629 14.35 -50.88 -3.79
C ARG A 629 13.65 -52.22 -3.88
N ALA A 630 13.41 -52.70 -5.11
CA ALA A 630 12.74 -53.98 -5.34
C ALA A 630 13.57 -55.12 -4.76
N ASN A 631 14.89 -55.13 -5.01
CA ASN A 631 15.81 -56.11 -4.46
C ASN A 631 15.85 -56.07 -2.93
N GLY A 632 15.92 -54.88 -2.33
CA GLY A 632 15.88 -54.73 -0.87
C GLY A 632 14.60 -55.29 -0.26
N LEU A 633 13.46 -55.09 -0.92
CA LEU A 633 12.17 -55.63 -0.46
C LEU A 633 12.11 -57.15 -0.60
N ILE A 634 12.54 -57.69 -1.74
CA ILE A 634 12.57 -59.14 -2.00
C ILE A 634 13.52 -59.85 -1.03
N MET A 635 14.68 -59.26 -0.73
CA MET A 635 15.62 -59.81 0.24
C MET A 635 14.97 -59.90 1.63
N LYS A 636 14.28 -58.83 2.06
CA LYS A 636 13.58 -58.84 3.35
C LYS A 636 12.43 -59.86 3.39
N MET A 637 11.69 -60.03 2.29
CA MET A 637 10.67 -61.08 2.17
C MET A 637 11.26 -62.48 2.36
N LYS A 638 12.39 -62.77 1.71
CA LYS A 638 13.10 -64.06 1.82
C LYS A 638 13.64 -64.30 3.23
N GLU A 639 14.19 -63.27 3.88
CA GLU A 639 14.65 -63.35 5.27
C GLU A 639 13.52 -63.75 6.22
N ASP A 640 12.35 -63.13 6.08
CA ASP A 640 11.18 -63.41 6.92
C ASP A 640 10.58 -64.79 6.65
N GLU A 641 10.55 -65.23 5.38
CA GLU A 641 10.16 -66.61 5.04
C GLU A 641 11.11 -67.64 5.66
N LEU A 642 12.42 -67.39 5.60
CA LEU A 642 13.42 -68.26 6.19
C LEU A 642 13.29 -68.30 7.72
N LEU A 643 13.02 -67.15 8.35
CA LEU A 643 12.79 -67.07 9.79
C LEU A 643 11.54 -67.87 10.19
N LYS A 644 10.43 -67.72 9.46
CA LYS A 644 9.20 -68.52 9.69
C LYS A 644 9.47 -70.01 9.54
N LYS A 645 10.17 -70.44 8.50
CA LYS A 645 10.54 -71.85 8.31
C LYS A 645 11.39 -72.39 9.45
N LYS A 646 12.35 -71.60 9.96
CA LYS A 646 13.15 -71.97 11.14
C LYS A 646 12.30 -72.07 12.40
N THR A 647 11.37 -71.14 12.62
CA THR A 647 10.45 -71.18 13.78
C THR A 647 9.54 -72.41 13.73
N ILE A 648 8.99 -72.74 12.55
CA ILE A 648 8.16 -73.94 12.37
C ILE A 648 9.00 -75.20 12.59
N ALA A 649 10.19 -75.31 12.01
CA ALA A 649 11.08 -76.44 12.23
C ALA A 649 11.47 -76.61 13.71
N SER A 650 11.77 -75.52 14.42
CA SER A 650 12.05 -75.58 15.86
C SER A 650 10.84 -75.98 16.70
N PHE A 651 9.62 -75.67 16.24
CA PHE A 651 8.38 -76.06 16.91
C PHE A 651 8.09 -77.56 16.68
N ASP A 652 8.29 -78.05 15.46
CA ASP A 652 8.15 -79.47 15.13
C ASP A 652 9.22 -80.34 15.84
N ASP A 653 10.46 -79.85 15.95
CA ASP A 653 11.52 -80.51 16.74
C ASP A 653 11.20 -80.52 18.25
N SER A 654 10.52 -79.48 18.77
CA SER A 654 10.07 -79.48 20.18
C SER A 654 8.94 -80.49 20.43
N ILE A 655 8.01 -80.64 19.48
CA ILE A 655 6.93 -81.63 19.57
C ILE A 655 7.47 -83.06 19.43
N GLN A 656 8.50 -83.31 18.59
CA GLN A 656 9.13 -84.62 18.48
C GLN A 656 9.99 -85.02 19.69
N ASN A 657 10.46 -84.07 20.49
CA ASN A 657 11.17 -84.36 21.74
C ASN A 657 10.24 -84.52 22.96
N ASP A 658 8.99 -84.04 22.86
CA ASP A 658 7.96 -84.15 23.89
C ASP A 658 6.99 -85.36 23.70
N ILE A 659 7.06 -86.06 22.56
CA ILE A 659 6.40 -87.36 22.28
C ILE A 659 7.41 -88.49 22.45
#